data_AF-A0AAV9EVN0-F1
#
_entry.id   AF-A0AAV9EVN0-F1
#
_cell.length_a   1.000
_cell.length_b   1.000
_cell.length_c   1.000
_cell.angle_alpha   90.00
_cell.angle_beta   90.00
_cell.angle_gamma   90.00
#
_symmetry.space_group_name_H-M   'P 1'
#
loop_
_entity.id
_entity.type
_entity.pdbx_description
1 polymer ?
#
loop_
_entity_poly.entity_id
_entity_poly.type
_entity_poly.pdbx_seq_one_letter_code
_entity_poly.pdbx_strand_id
1 'polypeptide(L)'
;MKRPPLSKKFKVEIIYAAQIPMQAIGDALRGRESENSQEALRVLDIILRQHAAKQGCLLVRQSFFHNDPTNFTDLGGGVTGCRGFHSSFRTAQNGLSLNIDVSTTMIVKPGPVVDFLLANQNVRSPYDVDWAKAKRMLKNLRVKTMPNNMECKITGLSELPCKQQCFTLKQRTGTDGDCDAEEVTVYDYFVNLKKVELRYSADFPCINVGRPKRPTYIPLEFCTLVSLQRYTKSLSTLQRASLVEKSRQKPQERMDVLNRALKKSNYDAEPMLRACGISINPNFTQVEGRVLQAPRLKAGNGEDFFARNGRWNFNNKKLIQPMTVSKWAVVNFSARCNARQLVSDLIRCGQMKGINIEQPFGEIFEESPQMRRAPPVARVDDMFEQIKTKLPGAPTFLLCLLPERKNCDIYGPWKKKNLAEFGIVTQCIAPMKVNDQYLTNVLLKINAKLGGMNSLLSIEHSHNLGVVSKAPTIILGMDVSHGSPGQSDIPSIAAVVSSRQWPLISKYRASVRTQSPKVEMIDSLFKPVSDKDDDGIIRELLVDFYVSSQKRKPDQIVIFRDGVSESQFNQVLNIELDQIIEACKFLDETWCPKFTVIIAQKNHHTKFFQTNSPDNVPPGTVVDNKVCHPRNYDFYMCAHAGMIGTTRPTHYHVLLDEIGFGADDLQELVHSLSYVYQRSTTAISVVAPVCYAHLAASQMGQFMKFDDLSETSSGHGGVTSAGSVPVPELPRLHEKVSSSMFFC
;
A
#
# COMPACT_ATOMS: atom_id res chain seq x y z
N MET A 1 -27.19 39.77 31.69
CA MET A 1 -27.86 39.27 30.47
C MET A 1 -26.83 38.62 29.53
N LYS A 2 -26.90 37.30 29.32
CA LYS A 2 -26.09 36.61 28.29
C LYS A 2 -26.54 37.13 26.92
N ARG A 3 -25.61 37.64 26.08
CA ARG A 3 -25.92 37.95 24.68
C ARG A 3 -26.55 36.70 24.05
N PRO A 4 -27.72 36.79 23.39
CA PRO A 4 -28.25 35.66 22.63
C PRO A 4 -27.19 35.24 21.62
N PRO A 5 -26.98 33.93 21.39
CA PRO A 5 -26.00 33.47 20.41
C PRO A 5 -26.33 34.12 19.07
N LEU A 6 -25.35 34.84 18.49
CA LEU A 6 -25.45 35.43 17.16
C LEU A 6 -25.87 34.33 16.18
N SER A 7 -27.15 34.33 15.78
CA SER A 7 -27.64 33.42 14.76
C SER A 7 -26.87 33.72 13.48
N LYS A 8 -26.07 32.75 13.04
CA LYS A 8 -25.39 32.87 11.74
C LYS A 8 -26.47 32.75 10.67
N LYS A 9 -26.74 33.85 9.97
CA LYS A 9 -27.58 33.84 8.78
C LYS A 9 -26.75 33.27 7.63
N PHE A 10 -27.24 32.21 7.00
CA PHE A 10 -26.65 31.64 5.79
C PHE A 10 -27.58 31.96 4.62
N LYS A 11 -27.03 32.48 3.52
CA LYS A 11 -27.75 32.56 2.24
C LYS A 11 -27.47 31.26 1.50
N VAL A 12 -28.51 30.45 1.28
CA VAL A 12 -28.44 29.21 0.51
C VAL A 12 -29.20 29.44 -0.78
N GLU A 13 -28.53 29.29 -1.90
CA GLU A 13 -29.13 29.34 -3.23
C GLU A 13 -29.22 27.90 -3.75
N ILE A 14 -30.42 27.50 -4.18
CA ILE A 14 -30.68 26.16 -4.71
C ILE A 14 -31.02 26.34 -6.19
N ILE A 15 -30.11 25.92 -7.06
CA ILE A 15 -30.24 26.02 -8.51
C ILE A 15 -30.42 24.60 -9.06
N TYR A 16 -31.42 24.41 -9.91
CA TYR A 16 -31.60 23.17 -10.63
C TYR A 16 -30.43 22.96 -11.62
N ALA A 17 -29.68 21.87 -11.47
CA ALA A 17 -28.54 21.57 -12.32
C ALA A 17 -28.90 20.61 -13.46
N ALA A 18 -29.47 19.46 -13.14
CA ALA A 18 -29.83 18.42 -14.12
C ALA A 18 -30.84 17.43 -13.54
N GLN A 19 -31.54 16.71 -14.41
CA GLN A 19 -32.35 15.54 -14.07
C GLN A 19 -31.55 14.27 -14.38
N ILE A 20 -31.34 13.43 -13.37
CA ILE A 20 -30.63 12.15 -13.52
C ILE A 20 -31.67 11.04 -13.71
N PRO A 21 -31.75 10.40 -14.89
CA PRO A 21 -32.77 9.38 -15.14
C PRO A 21 -32.39 8.06 -14.46
N MET A 22 -33.20 7.61 -13.49
CA MET A 22 -33.00 6.31 -12.83
C MET A 22 -33.15 5.11 -13.79
N GLN A 23 -33.84 5.30 -14.93
CA GLN A 23 -33.89 4.33 -16.03
C GLN A 23 -32.50 3.94 -16.54
N ALA A 24 -31.51 4.82 -16.42
CA ALA A 24 -30.13 4.54 -16.80
C ALA A 24 -29.53 3.36 -16.02
N ILE A 25 -30.00 3.09 -14.79
CA ILE A 25 -29.62 1.88 -14.04
C ILE A 25 -30.16 0.65 -14.76
N GLY A 26 -31.45 0.65 -15.13
CA GLY A 26 -32.07 -0.44 -15.89
C GLY A 26 -31.40 -0.68 -17.25
N ASP A 27 -30.91 0.38 -17.89
CA ASP A 27 -30.14 0.29 -19.14
C ASP A 27 -28.75 -0.31 -18.91
N ALA A 28 -28.04 0.11 -17.86
CA ALA A 28 -26.76 -0.45 -17.47
C ALA A 28 -26.85 -1.95 -17.12
N LEU A 29 -27.94 -2.36 -16.45
CA LEU A 29 -28.21 -3.79 -16.19
C LEU A 29 -28.41 -4.61 -17.46
N ARG A 30 -28.84 -3.97 -18.56
CA ARG A 30 -28.94 -4.56 -19.90
C ARG A 30 -27.64 -4.42 -20.72
N GLY A 31 -26.54 -3.99 -20.10
CA GLY A 31 -25.25 -3.77 -20.74
C GLY A 31 -25.13 -2.49 -21.56
N ARG A 32 -26.10 -1.57 -21.45
CA ARG A 32 -26.11 -0.25 -22.10
C ARG A 32 -25.69 0.82 -21.09
N GLU A 33 -24.41 0.83 -20.75
CA GLU A 33 -23.87 1.84 -19.84
C GLU A 33 -23.74 3.20 -20.51
N SER A 34 -23.93 4.25 -19.73
CA SER A 34 -23.79 5.65 -20.12
C SER A 34 -23.25 6.46 -18.95
N GLU A 35 -22.80 7.69 -19.18
CA GLU A 35 -22.42 8.59 -18.07
C GLU A 35 -23.58 8.75 -17.06
N ASN A 36 -24.81 8.76 -17.55
CA ASN A 36 -26.02 8.82 -16.72
C ASN A 36 -26.17 7.63 -15.76
N SER A 37 -25.67 6.43 -16.12
CA SER A 37 -25.75 5.28 -15.20
C SER A 37 -24.78 5.40 -14.03
N GLN A 38 -23.59 5.95 -14.25
CA GLN A 38 -22.64 6.22 -13.17
C GLN A 38 -23.15 7.32 -12.23
N GLU A 39 -23.70 8.39 -12.78
CA GLU A 39 -24.32 9.46 -11.98
C GLU A 39 -25.56 8.96 -11.20
N ALA A 40 -26.37 8.08 -11.79
CA ALA A 40 -27.49 7.45 -11.08
C ALA A 40 -27.03 6.58 -9.89
N LEU A 41 -25.98 5.76 -10.06
CA LEU A 41 -25.38 5.00 -8.95
C LEU A 41 -24.81 5.94 -7.87
N ARG A 42 -24.18 7.05 -8.29
CA ARG A 42 -23.64 8.06 -7.38
C ARG A 42 -24.72 8.71 -6.53
N VAL A 43 -25.92 8.96 -7.08
CA VAL A 43 -27.07 9.45 -6.32
C VAL A 43 -27.44 8.47 -5.21
N LEU A 44 -27.52 7.17 -5.51
CA LEU A 44 -27.84 6.14 -4.52
C LEU A 44 -26.79 6.06 -3.40
N ASP A 45 -25.51 6.12 -3.78
CA ASP A 45 -24.39 6.15 -2.85
C ASP A 45 -24.40 7.41 -1.96
N ILE A 46 -24.86 8.56 -2.48
CA ILE A 46 -25.06 9.79 -1.70
C ILE A 46 -26.17 9.59 -0.65
N ILE A 47 -27.26 8.91 -1.01
CA ILE A 47 -28.35 8.61 -0.07
C ILE A 47 -27.84 7.75 1.10
N LEU A 48 -27.08 6.69 0.82
CA LEU A 48 -26.45 5.86 1.87
C LEU A 48 -25.56 6.69 2.79
N ARG A 49 -24.74 7.57 2.20
CA ARG A 49 -23.85 8.46 2.94
C ARG A 49 -24.59 9.47 3.80
N GLN A 50 -25.68 10.04 3.30
CA GLN A 50 -26.54 10.97 4.05
C GLN A 50 -27.24 10.25 5.22
N HIS A 51 -27.73 9.04 5.01
CA HIS A 51 -28.31 8.20 6.06
C HIS A 51 -27.34 7.97 7.21
N ALA A 52 -26.10 7.56 6.89
CA ALA A 52 -25.04 7.38 7.89
C ALA A 52 -24.67 8.69 8.60
N ALA A 53 -24.69 9.83 7.89
CA ALA A 53 -24.44 11.15 8.47
C ALA A 53 -25.49 11.53 9.52
N LYS A 54 -26.77 11.29 9.25
CA LYS A 54 -27.89 11.53 10.18
C LYS A 54 -27.74 10.71 11.48
N GLN A 55 -27.11 9.54 11.40
CA GLN A 55 -26.82 8.68 12.55
C GLN A 55 -25.57 9.09 13.34
N GLY A 56 -24.90 10.20 12.97
CA GLY A 56 -23.70 10.67 13.67
C GLY A 56 -22.43 9.84 13.38
N CYS A 57 -22.40 9.11 12.26
CA CYS A 57 -21.22 8.34 11.87
C CYS A 57 -20.09 9.25 11.39
N LEU A 58 -18.84 8.82 11.62
CA LEU A 58 -17.69 9.32 10.89
C LEU A 58 -17.73 8.75 9.48
N LEU A 59 -17.68 9.63 8.49
CA LEU A 59 -17.71 9.28 7.07
C LEU A 59 -16.29 9.37 6.50
N VAL A 60 -15.79 8.26 5.96
CA VAL A 60 -14.51 8.23 5.22
C VAL A 60 -14.77 7.62 3.86
N ARG A 61 -14.87 8.46 2.82
CA ARG A 61 -15.33 8.04 1.49
C ARG A 61 -16.73 7.37 1.60
N GLN A 62 -16.86 6.13 1.15
CA GLN A 62 -18.06 5.29 1.29
C GLN A 62 -18.00 4.30 2.47
N SER A 63 -17.12 4.56 3.45
CA SER A 63 -17.09 3.82 4.72
C SER A 63 -17.67 4.65 5.87
N PHE A 64 -18.47 4.00 6.70
CA PHE A 64 -19.23 4.59 7.80
C PHE A 64 -18.80 3.97 9.14
N PHE A 65 -18.49 4.82 10.12
CA PHE A 65 -17.95 4.43 11.41
C PHE A 65 -18.79 5.00 12.56
N HIS A 66 -19.48 4.13 13.30
CA HIS A 66 -20.32 4.51 14.43
C HIS A 66 -19.49 4.84 15.68
N ASN A 67 -19.96 5.80 16.49
CA ASN A 67 -19.38 6.14 17.80
C ASN A 67 -19.79 5.12 18.86
N ASP A 68 -19.38 3.87 18.69
CA ASP A 68 -19.74 2.76 19.57
C ASP A 68 -18.46 2.19 20.18
N PRO A 69 -18.27 2.26 21.51
CA PRO A 69 -17.08 1.72 22.18
C PRO A 69 -16.81 0.24 21.88
N THR A 70 -17.83 -0.54 21.53
CA THR A 70 -17.67 -1.96 21.16
C THR A 70 -16.93 -2.14 19.82
N ASN A 71 -16.92 -1.11 18.97
CA ASN A 71 -16.19 -1.09 17.70
C ASN A 71 -14.76 -0.55 17.84
N PHE A 72 -14.36 -0.13 19.06
CA PHE A 72 -13.07 0.48 19.30
C PHE A 72 -12.05 -0.56 19.74
N THR A 73 -10.81 -0.37 19.28
CA THR A 73 -9.71 -1.30 19.52
C THR A 73 -8.45 -0.49 19.80
N ASP A 74 -7.94 -0.52 21.03
CA ASP A 74 -6.74 0.24 21.40
C ASP A 74 -5.51 -0.31 20.67
N LEU A 75 -4.73 0.57 20.03
CA LEU A 75 -3.50 0.24 19.31
C LEU A 75 -2.25 0.75 20.03
N GLY A 76 -2.42 1.46 21.16
CA GLY A 76 -1.35 2.16 21.85
C GLY A 76 -0.96 3.49 21.20
N GLY A 77 -0.15 4.29 21.89
CA GLY A 77 0.31 5.58 21.36
C GLY A 77 -0.78 6.65 21.28
N GLY A 78 -1.89 6.50 22.01
CA GLY A 78 -3.06 7.38 21.94
C GLY A 78 -3.92 7.18 20.69
N VAL A 79 -3.74 6.06 19.96
CA VAL A 79 -4.48 5.76 18.73
C VAL A 79 -5.39 4.55 18.95
N THR A 80 -6.60 4.61 18.42
CA THR A 80 -7.60 3.56 18.51
C THR A 80 -8.10 3.21 17.11
N GLY A 81 -8.18 1.93 16.79
CA GLY A 81 -8.87 1.43 15.61
C GLY A 81 -10.38 1.49 15.82
N CYS A 82 -11.11 2.07 14.87
CA CYS A 82 -12.55 2.12 14.85
C CYS A 82 -13.06 1.26 13.70
N ARG A 83 -13.82 0.22 14.03
CA ARG A 83 -14.48 -0.67 13.07
C ARG A 83 -15.75 0.00 12.54
N GLY A 84 -15.95 -0.14 11.24
CA GLY A 84 -17.12 0.32 10.51
C GLY A 84 -17.36 -0.58 9.31
N PHE A 85 -18.11 -0.09 8.35
CA PHE A 85 -18.39 -0.82 7.12
C PHE A 85 -18.39 0.11 5.91
N HIS A 86 -17.93 -0.43 4.79
CA HIS A 86 -18.09 0.13 3.46
C HIS A 86 -19.48 -0.27 2.93
N SER A 87 -20.13 0.62 2.20
CA SER A 87 -21.38 0.33 1.51
C SER A 87 -21.44 1.10 0.19
N SER A 88 -21.67 0.41 -0.93
CA SER A 88 -21.80 1.03 -2.25
C SER A 88 -22.67 0.20 -3.18
N PHE A 89 -23.44 0.85 -4.04
CA PHE A 89 -24.19 0.16 -5.10
C PHE A 89 -23.30 -0.15 -6.31
N ARG A 90 -23.54 -1.31 -6.93
CA ARG A 90 -22.87 -1.76 -8.16
C ARG A 90 -23.86 -2.41 -9.11
N THR A 91 -23.70 -2.17 -10.40
CA THR A 91 -24.37 -2.93 -11.46
C THR A 91 -23.68 -4.28 -11.64
N ALA A 92 -24.45 -5.35 -11.68
CA ALA A 92 -23.96 -6.70 -11.89
C ALA A 92 -24.91 -7.47 -12.80
N GLN A 93 -24.47 -8.61 -13.34
CA GLN A 93 -25.29 -9.48 -14.19
C GLN A 93 -26.62 -9.91 -13.54
N ASN A 94 -26.65 -10.05 -12.21
CA ASN A 94 -27.85 -10.37 -11.41
C ASN A 94 -28.74 -9.13 -11.10
N GLY A 95 -28.36 -7.93 -11.56
CA GLY A 95 -29.06 -6.70 -11.22
C GLY A 95 -28.26 -5.78 -10.31
N LEU A 96 -28.96 -4.82 -9.68
CA LEU A 96 -28.36 -3.84 -8.78
C LEU A 96 -27.97 -4.51 -7.46
N SER A 97 -26.68 -4.50 -7.14
CA SER A 97 -26.13 -5.15 -5.94
C SER A 97 -25.61 -4.12 -4.94
N LEU A 98 -25.99 -4.26 -3.67
CA LEU A 98 -25.43 -3.48 -2.56
C LEU A 98 -24.21 -4.21 -2.00
N ASN A 99 -23.01 -3.69 -2.26
CA ASN A 99 -21.76 -4.26 -1.78
C ASN A 99 -21.41 -3.69 -0.40
N ILE A 100 -21.41 -4.54 0.63
CA ILE A 100 -21.08 -4.17 2.01
C ILE A 100 -19.86 -4.97 2.48
N ASP A 101 -18.88 -4.27 3.07
CA ASP A 101 -17.67 -4.93 3.60
C ASP A 101 -17.20 -4.28 4.91
N VAL A 102 -16.52 -5.02 5.79
CA VAL A 102 -16.00 -4.45 7.05
C VAL A 102 -14.76 -3.61 6.75
N SER A 103 -14.73 -2.40 7.31
CA SER A 103 -13.65 -1.44 7.17
C SER A 103 -13.15 -1.00 8.55
N THR A 104 -11.87 -0.69 8.69
CA THR A 104 -11.30 -0.19 9.96
C THR A 104 -10.54 1.10 9.68
N THR A 105 -10.90 2.18 10.38
CA THR A 105 -10.21 3.48 10.30
C THR A 105 -9.55 3.82 11.62
N MET A 106 -8.49 4.62 11.56
CA MET A 106 -7.76 5.02 12.76
C MET A 106 -8.37 6.30 13.30
N ILE A 107 -8.66 6.33 14.60
CA ILE A 107 -9.12 7.51 15.32
C ILE A 107 -8.17 7.84 16.47
N VAL A 108 -8.12 9.12 16.83
CA VAL A 108 -7.49 9.57 18.07
C VAL A 108 -8.32 9.04 19.23
N LYS A 109 -7.66 8.50 20.26
CA LYS A 109 -8.32 8.02 21.48
C LYS A 109 -9.06 9.20 22.15
N PRO A 110 -10.40 9.14 22.32
CA PRO A 110 -11.13 10.18 23.03
C PRO A 110 -10.74 10.17 24.52
N GLY A 111 -10.75 11.33 25.14
CA GLY A 111 -10.34 11.49 26.55
C GLY A 111 -9.51 12.75 26.81
N PRO A 112 -8.99 12.94 28.03
CA PRO A 112 -8.14 14.08 28.37
C PRO A 112 -6.97 14.25 27.41
N VAL A 113 -6.68 15.49 26.99
CA VAL A 113 -5.57 15.75 26.04
C VAL A 113 -4.23 15.30 26.62
N VAL A 114 -4.05 15.42 27.94
CA VAL A 114 -2.83 14.99 28.63
C VAL A 114 -2.56 13.50 28.44
N ASP A 115 -3.57 12.64 28.61
CA ASP A 115 -3.43 11.18 28.48
C ASP A 115 -3.02 10.78 27.06
N PHE A 116 -3.57 11.48 26.06
CA PHE A 116 -3.18 11.29 24.67
C PHE A 116 -1.70 11.66 24.47
N LEU A 117 -1.23 12.78 25.02
CA LEU A 117 0.16 13.21 24.88
C LEU A 117 1.13 12.25 25.58
N LEU A 118 0.81 11.81 26.80
CA LEU A 118 1.60 10.84 27.55
C LEU A 118 1.74 9.53 26.76
N ALA A 119 0.62 9.00 26.26
CA ALA A 119 0.61 7.78 25.46
C ALA A 119 1.35 7.96 24.13
N ASN A 120 1.15 9.07 23.42
CA ASN A 120 1.73 9.32 22.10
C ASN A 120 3.24 9.51 22.14
N GLN A 121 3.76 10.13 23.20
CA GLN A 121 5.20 10.36 23.37
C GLN A 121 5.89 9.27 24.21
N ASN A 122 5.12 8.33 24.76
CA ASN A 122 5.60 7.25 25.62
C ASN A 122 6.34 7.77 26.87
N VAL A 123 5.77 8.80 27.50
CA VAL A 123 6.28 9.42 28.73
C VAL A 123 5.32 9.17 29.89
N ARG A 124 5.84 9.15 31.12
CA ARG A 124 5.05 8.85 32.32
C ARG A 124 4.51 10.09 33.02
N SER A 125 5.20 11.22 32.87
CA SER A 125 4.86 12.49 33.52
C SER A 125 4.55 13.57 32.49
N PRO A 126 3.56 14.45 32.72
CA PRO A 126 3.29 15.60 31.86
C PRO A 126 4.48 16.57 31.74
N TYR A 127 5.40 16.56 32.70
CA TYR A 127 6.61 17.39 32.71
C TYR A 127 7.67 16.93 31.69
N ASP A 128 7.62 15.65 31.26
CA ASP A 128 8.55 15.08 30.29
C ASP A 128 8.06 15.26 28.83
N VAL A 129 6.94 15.95 28.62
CA VAL A 129 6.32 16.12 27.31
C VAL A 129 7.14 17.09 26.45
N ASP A 130 7.54 16.64 25.26
CA ASP A 130 8.06 17.51 24.21
C ASP A 130 6.90 18.33 23.61
N TRP A 131 6.84 19.60 23.98
CA TRP A 131 5.80 20.53 23.53
C TRP A 131 5.89 20.89 22.04
N ALA A 132 7.06 20.83 21.41
CA ALA A 132 7.21 21.06 19.98
C ALA A 132 6.58 19.90 19.18
N LYS A 133 6.77 18.66 19.64
CA LYS A 133 6.07 17.48 19.10
C LYS A 133 4.57 17.53 19.41
N ALA A 134 4.17 17.92 20.61
CA ALA A 134 2.77 18.06 21.00
C ALA A 134 2.02 19.09 20.12
N LYS A 135 2.63 20.26 19.86
CA LYS A 135 2.06 21.31 19.00
C LYS A 135 1.75 20.79 17.60
N ARG A 136 2.66 20.00 17.00
CA ARG A 136 2.46 19.38 15.69
C ARG A 136 1.35 18.31 15.71
N MET A 137 1.27 17.53 16.79
CA MET A 137 0.29 16.45 16.92
C MET A 137 -1.14 16.93 17.18
N LEU A 138 -1.31 17.96 18.01
CA LEU A 138 -2.62 18.47 18.40
C LEU A 138 -3.25 19.41 17.36
N LYS A 139 -2.45 19.97 16.46
CA LYS A 139 -2.92 20.89 15.43
C LYS A 139 -4.08 20.29 14.64
N ASN A 140 -5.16 21.06 14.49
CA ASN A 140 -6.40 20.67 13.82
C ASN A 140 -7.28 19.64 14.53
N LEU A 141 -6.89 19.09 15.68
CA LEU A 141 -7.77 18.26 16.48
C LEU A 141 -8.85 19.12 17.14
N ARG A 142 -9.99 18.50 17.44
CA ARG A 142 -11.13 19.09 18.14
C ARG A 142 -11.11 18.65 19.60
N VAL A 143 -11.33 19.61 20.49
CA VAL A 143 -11.45 19.39 21.92
C VAL A 143 -12.76 19.97 22.43
N LYS A 144 -13.30 19.30 23.42
CA LYS A 144 -14.39 19.77 24.25
C LYS A 144 -13.80 20.40 25.49
N THR A 145 -14.27 21.60 25.79
CA THR A 145 -13.71 22.46 26.84
C THR A 145 -14.62 22.42 28.07
N MET A 146 -14.04 22.23 29.25
CA MET A 146 -14.74 22.30 30.53
C MET A 146 -14.55 23.69 31.15
N PRO A 147 -15.56 24.29 31.80
CA PRO A 147 -16.90 23.77 32.10
C PRO A 147 -17.97 24.03 31.01
N ASN A 148 -17.66 24.83 29.98
CA ASN A 148 -18.66 25.33 29.02
C ASN A 148 -19.15 24.30 27.99
N ASN A 149 -18.58 23.09 27.99
CA ASN A 149 -18.91 21.99 27.10
C ASN A 149 -18.79 22.33 25.61
N MET A 150 -18.01 23.36 25.27
CA MET A 150 -17.89 23.90 23.92
C MET A 150 -16.87 23.11 23.12
N GLU A 151 -17.26 22.66 21.93
CA GLU A 151 -16.37 22.01 20.98
C GLU A 151 -15.61 23.04 20.14
N CYS A 152 -14.29 22.96 20.20
CA CYS A 152 -13.38 23.90 19.58
C CYS A 152 -12.30 23.15 18.79
N LYS A 153 -11.83 23.75 17.69
CA LYS A 153 -10.68 23.24 16.93
C LYS A 153 -9.39 23.87 17.46
N ILE A 154 -8.39 23.06 17.78
CA ILE A 154 -7.06 23.49 18.20
C ILE A 154 -6.35 24.13 17.01
N THR A 155 -5.93 25.37 17.17
CA THR A 155 -5.12 26.11 16.20
C THR A 155 -3.63 26.06 16.55
N GLY A 156 -3.28 25.92 17.82
CA GLY A 156 -1.91 25.74 18.28
C GLY A 156 -1.79 25.62 19.79
N LEU A 157 -0.57 25.83 20.30
CA LEU A 157 -0.24 25.96 21.71
C LEU A 157 0.30 27.37 21.96
N SER A 158 0.15 27.89 23.18
CA SER A 158 0.84 29.12 23.60
C SER A 158 2.36 28.92 23.64
N GLU A 159 3.10 30.02 23.54
CA GLU A 159 4.56 30.01 23.68
C GLU A 159 4.97 30.02 25.17
N LEU A 160 4.14 30.64 26.02
CA LEU A 160 4.37 30.75 27.45
C LEU A 160 3.45 29.80 28.27
N PRO A 161 3.88 29.38 29.47
CA PRO A 161 3.05 28.62 30.42
C PRO A 161 1.81 29.38 30.90
N CYS A 162 0.81 28.69 31.46
CA CYS A 162 -0.42 29.30 31.98
C CYS A 162 -0.19 30.44 32.99
N LYS A 163 0.85 30.33 33.84
CA LYS A 163 1.24 31.37 34.82
C LYS A 163 1.76 32.66 34.19
N GLN A 164 2.28 32.61 32.97
CA GLN A 164 2.92 33.74 32.28
C GLN A 164 2.13 34.19 31.05
N GLN A 165 1.24 33.35 30.52
CA GLN A 165 0.46 33.66 29.35
C GLN A 165 -0.64 34.67 29.70
N CYS A 166 -0.47 35.92 29.26
CA CYS A 166 -1.47 36.97 29.41
C CYS A 166 -2.50 36.97 28.27
N PHE A 167 -3.68 37.49 28.55
CA PHE A 167 -4.66 37.90 27.54
C PHE A 167 -5.46 39.12 28.03
N THR A 168 -5.97 39.91 27.09
CA THR A 168 -6.76 41.08 27.41
C THR A 168 -8.18 40.69 27.82
N LEU A 169 -8.52 40.91 29.08
CA LEU A 169 -9.86 40.74 29.64
C LEU A 169 -10.61 42.08 29.53
N LYS A 170 -11.68 42.11 28.72
CA LYS A 170 -12.57 43.28 28.68
C LYS A 170 -13.62 43.15 29.78
N GLN A 171 -13.53 43.96 30.82
CA GLN A 171 -14.61 44.11 31.79
C GLN A 171 -15.69 45.03 31.21
N ARG A 172 -16.95 44.79 31.59
CA ARG A 172 -18.06 45.71 31.34
C ARG A 172 -18.42 46.34 32.68
N THR A 173 -17.85 47.49 32.97
CA THR A 173 -18.34 48.42 33.97
C THR A 173 -19.47 49.27 33.37
N GLY A 174 -20.36 49.79 34.22
CA GLY A 174 -21.66 50.32 33.82
C GLY A 174 -21.65 51.67 33.08
N THR A 175 -22.71 51.85 32.30
CA THR A 175 -23.35 53.07 31.76
C THR A 175 -22.61 54.10 30.88
N ASP A 176 -21.29 54.09 30.75
CA ASP A 176 -20.64 54.81 29.64
C ASP A 176 -19.62 53.89 28.99
N GLY A 177 -19.58 53.89 27.65
CA GLY A 177 -18.99 52.85 26.80
C GLY A 177 -17.48 52.65 26.87
N ASP A 178 -16.81 53.06 27.96
CA ASP A 178 -15.39 52.83 28.17
C ASP A 178 -15.13 51.39 28.61
N CYS A 179 -14.22 50.72 27.90
CA CYS A 179 -13.88 49.32 28.13
C CYS A 179 -12.49 49.26 28.76
N ASP A 180 -12.41 49.21 30.09
CA ASP A 180 -11.14 48.89 30.74
C ASP A 180 -10.68 47.50 30.31
N ALA A 181 -9.52 47.48 29.68
CA ALA A 181 -8.87 46.32 29.13
C ALA A 181 -7.72 45.94 30.07
N GLU A 182 -7.99 45.05 31.02
CA GLU A 182 -6.97 44.55 31.93
C GLU A 182 -6.23 43.36 31.30
N GLU A 183 -4.91 43.35 31.37
CA GLU A 183 -4.14 42.14 31.07
C GLU A 183 -4.12 41.23 32.29
N VAL A 184 -4.62 40.01 32.12
CA VAL A 184 -4.68 38.99 33.17
C VAL A 184 -4.03 37.72 32.65
N THR A 185 -3.30 37.01 33.51
CA THR A 185 -2.74 35.70 33.15
C THR A 185 -3.84 34.65 33.04
N VAL A 186 -3.63 33.62 32.22
CA VAL A 186 -4.57 32.50 32.13
C VAL A 186 -4.74 31.83 33.50
N TYR A 187 -3.66 31.69 34.28
CA TYR A 187 -3.71 31.16 35.64
C TYR A 187 -4.61 32.00 36.56
N ASP A 188 -4.40 33.31 36.64
CA ASP A 188 -5.19 34.20 37.52
C ASP A 188 -6.65 34.24 37.10
N TYR A 189 -6.93 34.19 35.80
CA TYR A 189 -8.31 34.13 35.31
C TYR A 189 -9.04 32.87 35.80
N PHE A 190 -8.44 31.68 35.67
CA PHE A 190 -9.12 30.46 36.08
C PHE A 190 -9.14 30.28 37.60
N VAL A 191 -8.01 30.52 38.29
CA VAL A 191 -7.88 30.28 39.74
C VAL A 191 -8.49 31.43 40.55
N ASN A 192 -8.09 32.67 40.28
CA ASN A 192 -8.48 33.82 41.13
C ASN A 192 -9.86 34.36 40.78
N LEU A 193 -10.17 34.52 39.47
CA LEU A 193 -11.46 35.07 39.01
C LEU A 193 -12.57 34.01 38.88
N LYS A 194 -12.28 32.83 38.30
CA LYS A 194 -13.27 31.76 38.11
C LYS A 194 -13.35 30.76 39.26
N LYS A 195 -12.44 30.82 40.23
CA LYS A 195 -12.38 29.89 41.38
C LYS A 195 -12.31 28.42 40.96
N VAL A 196 -11.60 28.14 39.86
CA VAL A 196 -11.31 26.77 39.40
C VAL A 196 -9.82 26.51 39.59
N GLU A 197 -9.52 25.55 40.46
CA GLU A 197 -8.14 25.15 40.76
C GLU A 197 -7.48 24.45 39.55
N LEU A 198 -6.25 24.84 39.25
CA LEU A 198 -5.40 24.17 38.27
C LEU A 198 -4.48 23.16 38.97
N ARG A 199 -4.63 21.87 38.69
CA ARG A 199 -3.92 20.79 39.41
C ARG A 199 -2.48 20.63 38.95
N TYR A 200 -2.25 20.71 37.65
CA TYR A 200 -0.93 20.46 37.07
C TYR A 200 -0.62 21.33 35.86
N SER A 201 -1.62 21.95 35.21
CA SER A 201 -1.38 22.68 33.96
C SER A 201 -0.76 24.07 34.14
N ALA A 202 -0.54 24.53 35.38
CA ALA A 202 -0.08 25.88 35.66
C ALA A 202 1.28 26.19 35.01
N ASP A 203 2.18 25.21 34.99
CA ASP A 203 3.52 25.31 34.41
C ASP A 203 3.58 24.85 32.94
N PHE A 204 2.43 24.55 32.32
CA PHE A 204 2.35 24.05 30.94
C PHE A 204 1.77 25.08 29.97
N PRO A 205 2.08 24.94 28.66
CA PRO A 205 1.42 25.73 27.62
C PRO A 205 -0.10 25.53 27.60
N CYS A 206 -0.80 26.59 27.21
CA CYS A 206 -2.24 26.59 26.98
C CYS A 206 -2.58 26.03 25.59
N ILE A 207 -3.71 25.35 25.47
CA ILE A 207 -4.33 25.03 24.19
C ILE A 207 -4.89 26.34 23.59
N ASN A 208 -4.45 26.69 22.38
CA ASN A 208 -5.04 27.79 21.63
C ASN A 208 -6.14 27.28 20.70
N VAL A 209 -7.35 27.79 20.89
CA VAL A 209 -8.53 27.49 20.06
C VAL A 209 -9.07 28.72 19.30
N GLY A 210 -8.42 29.87 19.47
CA GLY A 210 -8.82 31.13 18.86
C GLY A 210 -8.32 31.30 17.42
N ARG A 211 -8.74 32.40 16.79
CA ARG A 211 -8.21 32.80 15.47
C ARG A 211 -6.80 33.38 15.64
N PRO A 212 -5.93 33.38 14.60
CA PRO A 212 -4.58 33.91 14.72
C PRO A 212 -4.52 35.36 15.26
N LYS A 213 -5.47 36.21 14.85
CA LYS A 213 -5.57 37.60 15.31
C LYS A 213 -6.27 37.79 16.68
N ARG A 214 -6.94 36.76 17.19
CA ARG A 214 -7.68 36.75 18.47
C ARG A 214 -7.57 35.37 19.10
N PRO A 215 -6.42 35.06 19.73
CA PRO A 215 -6.21 33.76 20.35
C PRO A 215 -7.16 33.57 21.53
N THR A 216 -7.42 32.31 21.88
CA THR A 216 -8.23 31.95 23.05
C THR A 216 -7.51 30.78 23.70
N TYR A 217 -6.98 31.04 24.88
CA TYR A 217 -6.12 30.11 25.61
C TYR A 217 -6.93 29.36 26.66
N ILE A 218 -6.77 28.05 26.68
CA ILE A 218 -7.45 27.16 27.61
C ILE A 218 -6.41 26.24 28.24
N PRO A 219 -6.37 26.14 29.58
CA PRO A 219 -5.50 25.19 30.27
C PRO A 219 -5.70 23.75 29.76
N LEU A 220 -4.61 23.01 29.68
CA LEU A 220 -4.59 21.65 29.13
C LEU A 220 -5.58 20.70 29.85
N GLU A 221 -5.68 20.82 31.17
CA GLU A 221 -6.53 19.98 32.02
C GLU A 221 -8.03 20.14 31.77
N PHE A 222 -8.45 21.26 31.17
CA PHE A 222 -9.84 21.51 30.82
C PHE A 222 -10.20 21.10 29.39
N CYS A 223 -9.28 20.44 28.68
CA CYS A 223 -9.48 20.01 27.31
C CYS A 223 -9.59 18.48 27.20
N THR A 224 -10.68 18.01 26.60
CA THR A 224 -10.92 16.59 26.30
C THR A 224 -11.06 16.40 24.79
N LEU A 225 -10.34 15.45 24.19
CA LEU A 225 -10.43 15.10 22.78
C LEU A 225 -11.80 14.48 22.47
N VAL A 226 -12.46 15.03 21.44
CA VAL A 226 -13.75 14.52 20.94
C VAL A 226 -13.57 13.16 20.26
N SER A 227 -14.58 12.29 20.32
CA SER A 227 -14.57 10.99 19.64
C SER A 227 -14.61 11.12 18.11
N LEU A 228 -14.32 10.01 17.42
CA LEU A 228 -14.41 9.87 15.96
C LEU A 228 -13.57 10.88 15.17
N GLN A 229 -12.40 11.25 15.69
CA GLN A 229 -11.46 12.10 14.98
C GLN A 229 -10.40 11.27 14.27
N ARG A 230 -10.37 11.33 12.94
CA ARG A 230 -9.47 10.50 12.14
C ARG A 230 -8.00 10.81 12.45
N TYR A 231 -7.22 9.77 12.74
CA TYR A 231 -5.77 9.83 12.82
C TYR A 231 -5.18 9.62 11.42
N THR A 232 -4.48 10.62 10.90
CA THR A 232 -3.97 10.64 9.51
C THR A 232 -2.46 10.46 9.40
N LYS A 233 -1.74 10.34 10.53
CA LYS A 233 -0.29 10.14 10.53
C LYS A 233 0.08 8.67 10.35
N SER A 234 1.30 8.43 9.91
CA SER A 234 1.86 7.09 9.74
C SER A 234 1.90 6.32 11.07
N LEU A 235 1.31 5.13 11.09
CA LEU A 235 1.37 4.23 12.23
C LEU A 235 2.77 3.66 12.42
N SER A 236 3.18 3.46 13.68
CA SER A 236 4.40 2.73 14.03
C SER A 236 4.30 1.24 13.64
N THR A 237 5.43 0.56 13.51
CA THR A 237 5.46 -0.88 13.19
C THR A 237 4.68 -1.72 14.19
N LEU A 238 4.71 -1.36 15.47
CA LEU A 238 3.95 -2.04 16.54
C LEU A 238 2.44 -1.78 16.40
N GLN A 239 2.04 -0.53 16.16
CA GLN A 239 0.64 -0.18 15.93
C GLN A 239 0.07 -0.88 14.69
N ARG A 240 0.83 -0.93 13.58
CA ARG A 240 0.43 -1.66 12.37
C ARG A 240 0.26 -3.16 12.64
N ALA A 241 1.18 -3.77 13.38
CA ALA A 241 1.09 -5.18 13.74
C ALA A 241 -0.15 -5.46 14.60
N SER A 242 -0.39 -4.63 15.63
CA SER A 242 -1.56 -4.73 16.50
C SER A 242 -2.86 -4.52 15.72
N LEU A 243 -2.89 -3.56 14.80
CA LEU A 243 -4.05 -3.30 13.95
C LEU A 243 -4.39 -4.52 13.09
N VAL A 244 -3.39 -5.09 12.42
CA VAL A 244 -3.56 -6.27 11.59
C VAL A 244 -4.02 -7.44 12.43
N GLU A 245 -3.45 -7.67 13.61
CA GLU A 245 -3.84 -8.75 14.50
C GLU A 245 -5.30 -8.62 14.95
N LYS A 246 -5.69 -7.44 15.44
CA LYS A 246 -7.02 -7.20 16.02
C LYS A 246 -8.13 -6.97 14.99
N SER A 247 -7.79 -6.72 13.72
CA SER A 247 -8.77 -6.57 12.62
C SER A 247 -9.02 -7.87 11.86
N ARG A 248 -8.31 -8.97 12.19
CA ARG A 248 -8.54 -10.27 11.56
C ARG A 248 -9.91 -10.80 11.95
N GLN A 249 -10.66 -11.26 10.95
CA GLN A 249 -11.95 -11.90 11.14
C GLN A 249 -12.02 -13.13 10.25
N LYS A 250 -12.38 -14.27 10.84
CA LYS A 250 -12.67 -15.47 10.06
C LYS A 250 -13.91 -15.25 9.19
N PRO A 251 -14.08 -16.03 8.10
CA PRO A 251 -15.22 -15.91 7.19
C PRO A 251 -16.57 -15.81 7.89
N GLN A 252 -16.89 -16.77 8.77
CA GLN A 252 -18.17 -16.79 9.48
C GLN A 252 -18.36 -15.56 10.40
N GLU A 253 -17.35 -15.20 11.18
CA GLU A 253 -17.39 -14.02 12.05
C GLU A 253 -17.62 -12.73 11.24
N ARG A 254 -17.00 -12.63 10.05
CA ARG A 254 -17.18 -11.50 9.15
C ARG A 254 -18.61 -11.44 8.63
N MET A 255 -19.19 -12.57 8.22
CA MET A 255 -20.60 -12.65 7.80
C MET A 255 -21.55 -12.18 8.90
N ASP A 256 -21.33 -12.63 10.14
CA ASP A 256 -22.17 -12.24 11.29
C ASP A 256 -22.07 -10.74 11.61
N VAL A 257 -20.87 -10.16 11.48
CA VAL A 257 -20.67 -8.71 11.63
C VAL A 257 -21.38 -7.94 10.53
N LEU A 258 -21.31 -8.39 9.27
CA LEU A 258 -21.98 -7.75 8.14
C LEU A 258 -23.50 -7.83 8.25
N ASN A 259 -24.04 -9.00 8.63
CA ASN A 259 -25.47 -9.18 8.88
C ASN A 259 -25.98 -8.24 9.98
N ARG A 260 -25.23 -8.09 11.08
CA ARG A 260 -25.56 -7.14 12.15
C ARG A 260 -25.48 -5.70 11.66
N ALA A 261 -24.48 -5.34 10.86
CA ALA A 261 -24.31 -4.01 10.31
C ALA A 261 -25.47 -3.63 9.38
N LEU A 262 -25.89 -4.54 8.49
CA LEU A 262 -27.03 -4.32 7.59
C LEU A 262 -28.33 -4.13 8.37
N LYS A 263 -28.60 -5.00 9.36
CA LYS A 263 -29.78 -4.87 10.25
C LYS A 263 -29.78 -3.56 11.02
N LYS A 264 -28.64 -3.15 11.59
CA LYS A 264 -28.49 -1.89 12.33
C LYS A 264 -28.67 -0.66 11.43
N SER A 265 -28.21 -0.75 10.18
CA SER A 265 -28.32 0.35 9.21
C SER A 265 -29.77 0.57 8.78
N ASN A 266 -30.58 -0.49 8.70
CA ASN A 266 -32.00 -0.44 8.35
C ASN A 266 -32.26 0.37 7.07
N TYR A 267 -31.45 0.13 6.02
CA TYR A 267 -31.52 0.90 4.78
C TYR A 267 -32.87 0.77 4.07
N ASP A 268 -33.56 -0.36 4.25
CA ASP A 268 -34.91 -0.58 3.71
C ASP A 268 -35.94 0.40 4.28
N ALA A 269 -35.69 1.01 5.44
CA ALA A 269 -36.53 2.06 6.01
C ALA A 269 -36.24 3.47 5.50
N GLU A 270 -35.18 3.69 4.70
CA GLU A 270 -34.82 5.04 4.28
C GLU A 270 -35.77 5.59 3.21
N PRO A 271 -36.48 6.70 3.45
CA PRO A 271 -37.53 7.20 2.55
C PRO A 271 -37.04 7.50 1.14
N MET A 272 -35.81 7.99 1.00
CA MET A 272 -35.25 8.36 -0.31
C MET A 272 -34.96 7.13 -1.17
N LEU A 273 -34.50 6.02 -0.60
CA LEU A 273 -34.30 4.77 -1.36
C LEU A 273 -35.64 4.18 -1.81
N ARG A 274 -36.65 4.21 -0.95
CA ARG A 274 -38.01 3.77 -1.31
C ARG A 274 -38.63 4.65 -2.40
N ALA A 275 -38.43 5.97 -2.34
CA ALA A 275 -38.87 6.89 -3.38
C ALA A 275 -38.20 6.62 -4.74
N CYS A 276 -36.98 6.09 -4.73
CA CYS A 276 -36.28 5.59 -5.92
C CYS A 276 -36.74 4.18 -6.35
N GLY A 277 -37.69 3.55 -5.66
CA GLY A 277 -38.17 2.19 -5.97
C GLY A 277 -37.20 1.08 -5.57
N ILE A 278 -36.28 1.33 -4.64
CA ILE A 278 -35.26 0.36 -4.23
C ILE A 278 -35.66 -0.33 -2.93
N SER A 279 -35.67 -1.66 -2.96
CA SER A 279 -35.81 -2.54 -1.79
C SER A 279 -34.52 -3.34 -1.60
N ILE A 280 -34.08 -3.54 -0.37
CA ILE A 280 -32.80 -4.22 -0.08
C ILE A 280 -33.06 -5.64 0.43
N ASN A 281 -32.49 -6.63 -0.27
CA ASN A 281 -32.51 -8.02 0.18
C ASN A 281 -31.58 -8.18 1.40
N PRO A 282 -32.06 -8.73 2.53
CA PRO A 282 -31.25 -8.90 3.74
C PRO A 282 -30.22 -10.04 3.64
N ASN A 283 -30.32 -10.92 2.64
CA ASN A 283 -29.48 -12.10 2.50
C ASN A 283 -28.33 -11.85 1.51
N PHE A 284 -27.21 -12.55 1.74
CA PHE A 284 -26.09 -12.56 0.79
C PHE A 284 -26.50 -13.19 -0.55
N THR A 285 -26.00 -12.61 -1.64
CA THR A 285 -26.17 -13.15 -3.00
C THR A 285 -25.47 -14.52 -3.13
N GLN A 286 -26.22 -15.53 -3.56
CA GLN A 286 -25.69 -16.86 -3.83
C GLN A 286 -25.08 -16.92 -5.23
N VAL A 287 -23.78 -17.27 -5.31
CA VAL A 287 -23.01 -17.34 -6.55
C VAL A 287 -22.39 -18.72 -6.72
N GLU A 288 -22.28 -19.16 -7.97
CA GLU A 288 -21.63 -20.43 -8.29
C GLU A 288 -20.17 -20.13 -8.66
N GLY A 289 -19.24 -20.70 -7.90
CA GLY A 289 -17.82 -20.61 -8.18
C GLY A 289 -17.27 -21.92 -8.72
N ARG A 290 -16.34 -21.83 -9.67
CA ARG A 290 -15.57 -22.99 -10.16
C ARG A 290 -14.23 -23.05 -9.44
N VAL A 291 -13.69 -24.23 -9.17
CA VAL A 291 -12.38 -24.37 -8.53
C VAL A 291 -11.41 -24.99 -9.53
N LEU A 292 -10.47 -24.19 -10.03
CA LEU A 292 -9.44 -24.66 -10.93
C LEU A 292 -8.45 -25.58 -10.22
N GLN A 293 -8.01 -26.63 -10.92
CA GLN A 293 -7.02 -27.55 -10.39
C GLN A 293 -5.67 -26.84 -10.23
N ALA A 294 -5.03 -27.02 -9.08
CA ALA A 294 -3.68 -26.47 -8.87
C ALA A 294 -2.70 -27.04 -9.90
N PRO A 295 -1.89 -26.19 -10.58
CA PRO A 295 -0.95 -26.66 -11.58
C PRO A 295 0.13 -27.54 -10.94
N ARG A 296 0.63 -28.50 -11.73
CA ARG A 296 1.72 -29.39 -11.31
C ARG A 296 3.05 -28.65 -11.34
N LEU A 297 3.85 -28.84 -10.30
CA LEU A 297 5.18 -28.27 -10.17
C LEU A 297 6.22 -29.38 -10.38
N LYS A 298 7.31 -29.03 -11.08
CA LYS A 298 8.44 -29.92 -11.27
C LYS A 298 9.56 -29.55 -10.31
N ALA A 299 10.17 -30.55 -9.69
CA ALA A 299 11.38 -30.39 -8.87
C ALA A 299 12.65 -30.73 -9.66
N GLY A 300 13.80 -30.30 -9.17
CA GLY A 300 15.10 -30.52 -9.84
C GLY A 300 15.54 -31.98 -9.93
N ASN A 301 14.95 -32.87 -9.12
CA ASN A 301 15.14 -34.32 -9.23
C ASN A 301 14.23 -34.98 -10.30
N GLY A 302 13.45 -34.18 -11.05
CA GLY A 302 12.55 -34.67 -12.09
C GLY A 302 11.17 -35.10 -11.61
N GLU A 303 10.95 -35.15 -10.29
CA GLU A 303 9.65 -35.49 -9.69
C GLU A 303 8.63 -34.36 -9.88
N ASP A 304 7.43 -34.74 -10.31
CA ASP A 304 6.25 -33.86 -10.25
C ASP A 304 5.67 -33.88 -8.83
N PHE A 305 5.23 -32.72 -8.35
CA PHE A 305 4.52 -32.59 -7.09
C PHE A 305 3.41 -31.55 -7.17
N PHE A 306 2.44 -31.70 -6.26
CA PHE A 306 1.25 -30.85 -6.23
C PHE A 306 1.32 -29.85 -5.06
N ALA A 307 0.83 -28.65 -5.31
CA ALA A 307 0.53 -27.73 -4.23
C ALA A 307 -0.72 -28.21 -3.48
N ARG A 308 -0.64 -28.28 -2.15
CA ARG A 308 -1.79 -28.54 -1.28
C ARG A 308 -2.26 -27.22 -0.70
N ASN A 309 -3.52 -26.85 -0.93
CA ASN A 309 -4.07 -25.55 -0.53
C ASN A 309 -3.18 -24.37 -0.94
N GLY A 310 -2.71 -24.37 -2.20
CA GLY A 310 -1.84 -23.32 -2.73
C GLY A 310 -0.45 -23.24 -2.05
N ARG A 311 0.01 -24.30 -1.39
CA ARG A 311 1.32 -24.36 -0.74
C ARG A 311 2.08 -25.62 -1.08
N TRP A 312 3.40 -25.49 -1.15
CA TRP A 312 4.32 -26.60 -1.30
C TRP A 312 5.56 -26.38 -0.43
N ASN A 313 6.46 -27.35 -0.41
CA ASN A 313 7.77 -27.23 0.22
C ASN A 313 8.80 -28.03 -0.58
N PHE A 314 10.07 -27.72 -0.35
CA PHE A 314 11.20 -28.43 -0.95
C PHE A 314 11.79 -29.47 0.03
N ASN A 315 10.97 -30.07 0.89
CA ASN A 315 11.47 -31.14 1.76
C ASN A 315 11.84 -32.34 0.88
N ASN A 316 13.08 -32.80 1.03
CA ASN A 316 13.71 -33.85 0.23
C ASN A 316 13.70 -33.59 -1.29
N LYS A 317 13.61 -32.32 -1.72
CA LYS A 317 13.61 -31.90 -3.13
C LYS A 317 14.73 -30.90 -3.39
N LYS A 318 15.26 -30.94 -4.61
CA LYS A 318 16.22 -29.96 -5.14
C LYS A 318 15.53 -28.94 -6.04
N LEU A 319 16.15 -27.77 -6.21
CA LEU A 319 15.69 -26.71 -7.10
C LEU A 319 15.90 -27.10 -8.57
N ILE A 320 15.06 -26.57 -9.46
CA ILE A 320 15.10 -26.89 -10.90
C ILE A 320 16.41 -26.51 -11.57
N GLN A 321 16.86 -25.27 -11.35
CA GLN A 321 18.12 -24.76 -11.86
C GLN A 321 18.85 -24.08 -10.69
N PRO A 322 19.57 -24.86 -9.87
CA PRO A 322 20.36 -24.31 -8.78
C PRO A 322 21.64 -23.65 -9.33
N MET A 323 21.96 -22.46 -8.82
CA MET A 323 23.21 -21.77 -9.13
C MET A 323 24.32 -22.16 -8.17
N THR A 324 25.56 -22.04 -8.64
CA THR A 324 26.75 -22.11 -7.79
C THR A 324 27.07 -20.72 -7.25
N VAL A 325 27.24 -20.59 -5.94
CA VAL A 325 27.69 -19.36 -5.28
C VAL A 325 29.19 -19.48 -5.03
N SER A 326 29.98 -18.95 -5.95
CA SER A 326 31.44 -18.85 -5.85
C SER A 326 31.88 -17.39 -5.73
N LYS A 327 33.04 -17.14 -5.11
CA LYS A 327 33.59 -15.76 -4.91
C LYS A 327 32.59 -14.82 -4.24
N TRP A 328 32.21 -15.13 -3.01
CA TRP A 328 31.27 -14.32 -2.22
C TRP A 328 31.86 -13.93 -0.86
N ALA A 329 31.30 -12.89 -0.26
CA ALA A 329 31.70 -12.43 1.06
C ALA A 329 30.50 -12.08 1.96
N VAL A 330 30.78 -12.02 3.26
CA VAL A 330 29.80 -11.72 4.30
C VAL A 330 30.15 -10.40 4.95
N VAL A 331 29.14 -9.55 5.06
CA VAL A 331 29.25 -8.19 5.59
C VAL A 331 28.31 -8.08 6.77
N ASN A 332 28.82 -7.62 7.91
CA ASN A 332 28.11 -7.59 9.17
C ASN A 332 28.01 -6.18 9.76
N PHE A 333 26.81 -5.62 9.71
CA PHE A 333 26.43 -4.40 10.44
C PHE A 333 25.76 -4.73 11.79
N SER A 334 25.61 -6.00 12.13
CA SER A 334 24.91 -6.46 13.34
C SER A 334 25.89 -6.95 14.40
N ALA A 335 26.02 -6.19 15.49
CA ALA A 335 26.91 -6.53 16.60
C ALA A 335 26.48 -7.77 17.43
N ARG A 336 25.31 -8.38 17.15
CA ARG A 336 24.70 -9.43 17.99
C ARG A 336 24.55 -10.79 17.28
N CYS A 337 25.25 -11.03 16.17
CA CYS A 337 25.09 -12.25 15.38
C CYS A 337 26.34 -13.15 15.41
N ASN A 338 26.16 -14.46 15.62
CA ASN A 338 27.19 -15.43 15.27
C ASN A 338 27.16 -15.69 13.75
N ALA A 339 27.82 -14.81 13.00
CA ALA A 339 27.84 -14.85 11.55
C ALA A 339 28.46 -16.15 10.99
N ARG A 340 29.47 -16.72 11.65
CA ARG A 340 30.11 -17.98 11.22
C ARG A 340 29.14 -19.17 11.26
N GLN A 341 28.38 -19.30 12.35
CA GLN A 341 27.37 -20.35 12.47
C GLN A 341 26.28 -20.19 11.41
N LEU A 342 25.79 -18.96 11.21
CA LEU A 342 24.78 -18.66 10.20
C LEU A 342 25.23 -19.03 8.78
N VAL A 343 26.49 -18.76 8.44
CA VAL A 343 27.10 -19.13 7.16
C VAL A 343 27.16 -20.65 7.01
N SER A 344 27.62 -21.36 8.04
CA SER A 344 27.67 -22.83 8.04
C SER A 344 26.29 -23.44 7.81
N ASP A 345 25.27 -22.94 8.52
CA ASP A 345 23.88 -23.38 8.35
C ASP A 345 23.32 -23.06 6.96
N LEU A 346 23.67 -21.89 6.41
CA LEU A 346 23.28 -21.50 5.06
C LEU A 346 23.90 -22.43 4.00
N ILE A 347 25.19 -22.76 4.12
CA ILE A 347 25.91 -23.68 3.22
C ILE A 347 25.27 -25.08 3.30
N ARG A 348 25.07 -25.60 4.51
CA ARG A 348 24.40 -26.89 4.75
C ARG A 348 23.01 -26.93 4.11
N CYS A 349 22.18 -25.92 4.38
CA CYS A 349 20.85 -25.82 3.78
C CYS A 349 20.90 -25.69 2.25
N GLY A 350 21.88 -24.95 1.72
CA GLY A 350 22.11 -24.78 0.29
C GLY A 350 22.37 -26.11 -0.41
N GLN A 351 23.31 -26.89 0.12
CA GLN A 351 23.66 -28.22 -0.39
C GLN A 351 22.44 -29.16 -0.44
N MET A 352 21.62 -29.16 0.62
CA MET A 352 20.38 -29.94 0.67
C MET A 352 19.37 -29.55 -0.44
N LYS A 353 19.40 -28.31 -0.91
CA LYS A 353 18.54 -27.82 -2.02
C LYS A 353 19.22 -27.90 -3.38
N GLY A 354 20.46 -28.38 -3.45
CA GLY A 354 21.24 -28.49 -4.67
C GLY A 354 22.01 -27.21 -5.05
N ILE A 355 21.98 -26.17 -4.23
CA ILE A 355 22.79 -24.95 -4.41
C ILE A 355 24.19 -25.24 -3.87
N ASN A 356 25.18 -25.24 -4.75
CA ASN A 356 26.57 -25.37 -4.31
C ASN A 356 27.06 -24.00 -3.81
N ILE A 357 27.27 -23.87 -2.49
CA ILE A 357 27.78 -22.65 -1.86
C ILE A 357 29.20 -22.95 -1.38
N GLU A 358 30.19 -22.33 -2.00
CA GLU A 358 31.59 -22.44 -1.58
C GLU A 358 31.81 -21.69 -0.25
N GLN A 359 32.95 -21.89 0.40
CA GLN A 359 33.29 -21.07 1.57
C GLN A 359 33.41 -19.59 1.15
N PRO A 360 32.88 -18.64 1.94
CA PRO A 360 33.08 -17.23 1.66
C PRO A 360 34.56 -16.86 1.79
N PHE A 361 34.91 -15.67 1.31
CA PHE A 361 36.22 -15.09 1.59
C PHE A 361 36.54 -15.15 3.10
N GLY A 362 37.78 -15.52 3.43
CA GLY A 362 38.15 -16.03 4.76
C GLY A 362 37.91 -15.07 5.95
N GLU A 363 37.74 -13.78 5.69
CA GLU A 363 37.35 -12.79 6.69
C GLU A 363 35.91 -12.30 6.49
N ILE A 364 35.16 -12.22 7.59
CA ILE A 364 33.88 -11.51 7.65
C ILE A 364 34.18 -10.02 7.80
N PHE A 365 33.54 -9.20 6.99
CA PHE A 365 33.68 -7.74 7.03
C PHE A 365 32.79 -7.19 8.13
N GLU A 366 33.40 -6.83 9.26
CA GLU A 366 32.71 -6.29 10.44
C GLU A 366 32.70 -4.77 10.42
N GLU A 367 31.60 -4.17 10.84
CA GLU A 367 31.51 -2.71 10.95
C GLU A 367 32.45 -2.15 12.02
N SER A 368 33.25 -1.16 11.60
CA SER A 368 34.12 -0.37 12.47
C SER A 368 33.33 0.23 13.66
N PRO A 369 33.74 0.03 14.92
CA PRO A 369 33.02 0.54 16.09
C PRO A 369 32.78 2.06 16.06
N GLN A 370 33.70 2.82 15.46
CA GLN A 370 33.65 4.26 15.31
C GLN A 370 32.52 4.71 14.37
N MET A 371 32.21 3.91 13.34
CA MET A 371 31.21 4.23 12.33
C MET A 371 29.77 3.96 12.77
N ARG A 372 29.54 3.23 13.87
CA ARG A 372 28.19 2.88 14.36
C ARG A 372 27.28 4.09 14.61
N ARG A 373 27.87 5.26 14.91
CA ARG A 373 27.16 6.52 15.14
C ARG A 373 27.11 7.43 13.90
N ALA A 374 27.81 7.07 12.84
CA ALA A 374 27.87 7.85 11.61
C ALA A 374 26.55 7.72 10.81
N PRO A 375 26.29 8.64 9.87
CA PRO A 375 25.15 8.53 8.96
C PRO A 375 25.17 7.20 8.16
N PRO A 376 24.00 6.63 7.83
CA PRO A 376 23.90 5.34 7.14
C PRO A 376 24.69 5.24 5.83
N VAL A 377 24.76 6.32 5.06
CA VAL A 377 25.52 6.37 3.79
C VAL A 377 27.01 6.21 4.05
N ALA A 378 27.58 6.99 4.98
CA ALA A 378 28.98 6.92 5.35
C ALA A 378 29.38 5.53 5.90
N ARG A 379 28.48 4.89 6.66
CA ARG A 379 28.67 3.51 7.16
C ARG A 379 28.79 2.50 6.03
N VAL A 380 27.95 2.63 5.00
CA VAL A 380 28.00 1.77 3.81
C VAL A 380 29.25 2.06 2.99
N ASP A 381 29.68 3.32 2.91
CA ASP A 381 30.86 3.71 2.15
C ASP A 381 32.15 3.13 2.73
N ASP A 382 32.37 3.30 4.04
CA ASP A 382 33.50 2.68 4.77
C ASP A 382 33.53 1.16 4.58
N MET A 383 32.38 0.50 4.73
CA MET A 383 32.30 -0.94 4.52
C MET A 383 32.72 -1.36 3.10
N PHE A 384 32.30 -0.60 2.09
CA PHE A 384 32.71 -0.87 0.71
C PHE A 384 34.18 -0.62 0.44
N GLU A 385 34.80 0.37 1.10
CA GLU A 385 36.25 0.59 1.03
C GLU A 385 37.01 -0.60 1.63
N GLN A 386 36.57 -1.11 2.78
CA GLN A 386 37.16 -2.32 3.37
C GLN A 386 37.05 -3.53 2.43
N ILE A 387 35.89 -3.73 1.81
CA ILE A 387 35.65 -4.82 0.84
C ILE A 387 36.61 -4.69 -0.35
N LYS A 388 36.77 -3.49 -0.91
CA LYS A 388 37.66 -3.25 -2.05
C LYS A 388 39.13 -3.48 -1.72
N THR A 389 39.57 -3.08 -0.53
CA THR A 389 40.98 -3.21 -0.12
C THR A 389 41.37 -4.64 0.19
N LYS A 390 40.47 -5.42 0.80
CA LYS A 390 40.78 -6.80 1.23
C LYS A 390 40.44 -7.88 0.21
N LEU A 391 39.44 -7.67 -0.65
CA LEU A 391 39.09 -8.68 -1.65
C LEU A 391 40.07 -8.63 -2.84
N PRO A 392 40.56 -9.79 -3.31
CA PRO A 392 41.45 -9.87 -4.47
C PRO A 392 40.76 -9.55 -5.81
N GLY A 393 39.44 -9.38 -5.80
CA GLY A 393 38.64 -9.05 -6.97
C GLY A 393 37.17 -8.84 -6.63
N ALA A 394 36.38 -8.39 -7.61
CA ALA A 394 34.97 -8.12 -7.40
C ALA A 394 34.19 -9.43 -7.06
N PRO A 395 33.46 -9.47 -5.93
CA PRO A 395 32.66 -10.63 -5.57
C PRO A 395 31.42 -10.73 -6.49
N THR A 396 30.93 -11.94 -6.71
CA THR A 396 29.67 -12.17 -7.45
C THR A 396 28.45 -11.94 -6.56
N PHE A 397 28.61 -12.17 -5.25
CA PHE A 397 27.54 -12.13 -4.26
C PHE A 397 28.03 -11.57 -2.92
N LEU A 398 27.18 -10.74 -2.28
CA LEU A 398 27.40 -10.22 -0.93
C LEU A 398 26.20 -10.52 -0.02
N LEU A 399 26.47 -11.25 1.07
CA LEU A 399 25.52 -11.47 2.15
C LEU A 399 25.66 -10.37 3.21
N CYS A 400 24.63 -9.57 3.40
CA CYS A 400 24.62 -8.44 4.33
C CYS A 400 23.76 -8.73 5.56
N LEU A 401 24.37 -8.70 6.75
CA LEU A 401 23.69 -8.87 8.03
C LEU A 401 23.33 -7.50 8.59
N LEU A 402 22.04 -7.23 8.70
CA LEU A 402 21.51 -5.96 9.18
C LEU A 402 21.26 -6.01 10.69
N PRO A 403 21.45 -4.89 11.41
CA PRO A 403 21.19 -4.80 12.84
C PRO A 403 19.69 -4.91 13.18
N GLU A 404 18.82 -4.52 12.25
CA GLU A 404 17.39 -4.40 12.46
C GLU A 404 16.58 -5.07 11.35
N ARG A 405 15.43 -5.64 11.73
CA ARG A 405 14.57 -6.42 10.82
C ARG A 405 13.72 -5.57 9.88
N LYS A 406 13.30 -4.39 10.32
CA LYS A 406 12.34 -3.53 9.59
C LYS A 406 12.85 -2.10 9.60
N ASN A 407 12.73 -1.41 8.47
CA ASN A 407 13.11 0.00 8.30
C ASN A 407 14.57 0.28 8.66
N CYS A 408 15.48 -0.64 8.31
CA CYS A 408 16.91 -0.42 8.54
C CYS A 408 17.42 0.63 7.56
N ASP A 409 17.91 1.74 8.08
CA ASP A 409 18.39 2.89 7.30
C ASP A 409 19.58 2.58 6.40
N ILE A 410 20.29 1.48 6.67
CA ILE A 410 21.44 0.99 5.91
C ILE A 410 20.99 0.30 4.61
N TYR A 411 19.79 -0.29 4.58
CA TYR A 411 19.34 -1.13 3.46
C TYR A 411 19.31 -0.37 2.13
N GLY A 412 18.75 0.85 2.14
CA GLY A 412 18.64 1.70 0.95
C GLY A 412 20.01 2.03 0.32
N PRO A 413 20.91 2.70 1.06
CA PRO A 413 22.26 2.99 0.59
C PRO A 413 23.04 1.73 0.19
N TRP A 414 22.94 0.65 0.97
CA TRP A 414 23.58 -0.64 0.64
C TRP A 414 23.12 -1.18 -0.71
N LYS A 415 21.81 -1.18 -0.98
CA LYS A 415 21.25 -1.65 -2.24
C LYS A 415 21.63 -0.74 -3.41
N LYS A 416 21.60 0.58 -3.23
CA LYS A 416 22.01 1.54 -4.25
C LYS A 416 23.45 1.27 -4.69
N LYS A 417 24.38 1.18 -3.73
CA LYS A 417 25.79 0.95 -4.02
C LYS A 417 26.02 -0.37 -4.75
N ASN A 418 25.42 -1.46 -4.27
CA ASN A 418 25.55 -2.78 -4.92
C ASN A 418 24.93 -2.82 -6.33
N LEU A 419 23.69 -2.34 -6.50
CA LEU A 419 22.91 -2.58 -7.71
C LEU A 419 23.10 -1.51 -8.80
N ALA A 420 23.34 -0.26 -8.42
CA ALA A 420 23.53 0.83 -9.38
C ALA A 420 25.02 1.08 -9.68
N GLU A 421 25.91 1.01 -8.69
CA GLU A 421 27.31 1.41 -8.86
C GLU A 421 28.25 0.24 -9.20
N PHE A 422 28.14 -0.90 -8.49
CA PHE A 422 29.10 -2.02 -8.67
C PHE A 422 28.56 -3.21 -9.46
N GLY A 423 27.24 -3.33 -9.61
CA GLY A 423 26.60 -4.48 -10.25
C GLY A 423 26.85 -5.80 -9.52
N ILE A 424 26.76 -5.79 -8.19
CA ILE A 424 26.94 -6.96 -7.32
C ILE A 424 25.58 -7.43 -6.80
N VAL A 425 25.32 -8.73 -6.89
CA VAL A 425 24.11 -9.34 -6.33
C VAL A 425 24.21 -9.37 -4.81
N THR A 426 23.17 -8.92 -4.10
CA THR A 426 23.18 -8.90 -2.64
C THR A 426 21.89 -9.40 -1.98
N GLN A 427 22.06 -10.13 -0.87
CA GLN A 427 20.98 -10.58 -0.01
C GLN A 427 21.18 -10.03 1.41
N CYS A 428 20.16 -9.41 1.97
CA CYS A 428 20.18 -8.92 3.34
C CYS A 428 19.43 -9.90 4.28
N ILE A 429 19.94 -10.11 5.49
CA ILE A 429 19.33 -10.92 6.56
C ILE A 429 19.33 -10.11 7.87
N ALA A 430 18.26 -10.25 8.66
CA ALA A 430 18.21 -9.75 10.03
C ALA A 430 18.10 -10.94 11.01
N PRO A 431 19.22 -11.37 11.61
CA PRO A 431 19.31 -12.65 12.32
C PRO A 431 18.77 -12.56 13.75
N MET A 432 17.45 -12.73 13.94
CA MET A 432 16.83 -12.86 15.28
C MET A 432 16.23 -14.23 15.56
N LYS A 433 15.60 -14.86 14.56
CA LYS A 433 15.00 -16.20 14.65
C LYS A 433 15.26 -16.93 13.33
N VAL A 434 16.45 -17.51 13.20
CA VAL A 434 16.87 -18.24 12.01
C VAL A 434 16.57 -19.72 12.23
N ASN A 435 15.88 -20.35 11.29
CA ASN A 435 15.64 -21.79 11.25
C ASN A 435 15.78 -22.30 9.80
N ASP A 436 15.77 -23.61 9.59
CA ASP A 436 15.98 -24.23 8.27
C ASP A 436 14.94 -23.75 7.23
N GLN A 437 13.69 -23.50 7.64
CA GLN A 437 12.67 -22.96 6.73
C GLN A 437 12.95 -21.50 6.34
N TYR A 438 13.43 -20.68 7.27
CA TYR A 438 13.86 -19.31 7.01
C TYR A 438 15.05 -19.29 6.04
N LEU A 439 16.06 -20.11 6.29
CA LEU A 439 17.23 -20.25 5.41
C LEU A 439 16.84 -20.77 4.03
N THR A 440 15.93 -21.74 3.94
CA THR A 440 15.38 -22.20 2.66
C THR A 440 14.75 -21.03 1.90
N ASN A 441 13.90 -20.22 2.55
CA ASN A 441 13.28 -19.06 1.89
C ASN A 441 14.32 -17.99 1.47
N VAL A 442 15.41 -17.83 2.22
CA VAL A 442 16.54 -16.96 1.82
C VAL A 442 17.24 -17.54 0.59
N LEU A 443 17.51 -18.84 0.57
CA LEU A 443 18.18 -19.54 -0.53
C LEU A 443 17.37 -19.46 -1.83
N LEU A 444 16.03 -19.55 -1.77
CA LEU A 444 15.17 -19.32 -2.93
C LEU A 444 15.43 -17.95 -3.57
N LYS A 445 15.60 -16.92 -2.74
CA LYS A 445 15.88 -15.55 -3.21
C LYS A 445 17.29 -15.42 -3.78
N ILE A 446 18.28 -16.02 -3.13
CA ILE A 446 19.67 -16.03 -3.60
C ILE A 446 19.74 -16.70 -4.98
N ASN A 447 19.13 -17.88 -5.13
CA ASN A 447 19.13 -18.62 -6.39
C ASN A 447 18.48 -17.81 -7.53
N ALA A 448 17.30 -17.23 -7.29
CA ALA A 448 16.60 -16.41 -8.28
C ALA A 448 17.41 -15.16 -8.69
N LYS A 449 18.05 -14.49 -7.74
CA LYS A 449 18.90 -13.31 -8.02
C LYS A 449 20.14 -13.63 -8.84
N LEU A 450 20.71 -14.82 -8.65
CA LEU A 450 21.86 -15.28 -9.41
C LEU A 450 21.48 -15.87 -10.78
N GLY A 451 20.20 -15.85 -11.15
CA GLY A 451 19.70 -16.31 -12.45
C GLY A 451 19.19 -17.75 -12.50
N GLY A 452 19.18 -18.44 -11.35
CA GLY A 452 18.62 -19.78 -11.19
C GLY A 452 17.09 -19.80 -11.18
N MET A 453 16.53 -21.00 -11.19
CA MET A 453 15.09 -21.27 -11.07
C MET A 453 14.83 -22.22 -9.93
N ASN A 454 13.86 -21.88 -9.09
CA ASN A 454 13.52 -22.68 -7.91
C ASN A 454 12.51 -23.76 -8.26
N SER A 455 11.42 -23.36 -8.92
CA SER A 455 10.35 -24.23 -9.38
C SER A 455 9.91 -23.84 -10.77
N LEU A 456 9.39 -24.82 -11.49
CA LEU A 456 8.87 -24.71 -12.85
C LEU A 456 7.53 -25.45 -12.92
N LEU A 457 6.56 -24.96 -13.69
CA LEU A 457 5.33 -25.72 -13.91
C LEU A 457 5.59 -26.89 -14.88
N SER A 458 4.96 -28.04 -14.69
CA SER A 458 5.12 -29.18 -15.61
C SER A 458 4.61 -28.84 -17.01
N ILE A 459 3.58 -27.98 -17.12
CA ILE A 459 3.06 -27.43 -18.39
C ILE A 459 4.03 -26.45 -19.05
N GLU A 460 4.77 -25.68 -18.25
CA GLU A 460 5.81 -24.76 -18.75
C GLU A 460 7.02 -25.55 -19.27
N HIS A 461 7.39 -26.62 -18.56
CA HIS A 461 8.47 -27.53 -18.97
C HIS A 461 8.18 -28.27 -20.28
N SER A 462 6.92 -28.63 -20.52
CA SER A 462 6.46 -29.27 -21.76
C SER A 462 6.07 -28.28 -22.86
N HIS A 463 6.26 -26.97 -22.62
CA HIS A 463 5.93 -25.89 -23.55
C HIS A 463 4.46 -25.90 -24.01
N ASN A 464 3.55 -26.28 -23.12
CA ASN A 464 2.12 -26.38 -23.38
C ASN A 464 1.34 -25.40 -22.50
N LEU A 465 1.53 -24.09 -22.75
CA LEU A 465 0.86 -22.97 -22.06
C LEU A 465 -0.25 -22.36 -22.93
N GLY A 466 -0.94 -23.20 -23.71
CA GLY A 466 -2.02 -22.76 -24.58
C GLY A 466 -1.55 -21.73 -25.61
N VAL A 467 -2.24 -20.60 -25.68
CA VAL A 467 -1.97 -19.54 -26.67
C VAL A 467 -0.58 -18.92 -26.51
N VAL A 468 -0.09 -18.78 -25.26
CA VAL A 468 1.17 -18.11 -24.92
C VAL A 468 2.41 -18.85 -25.43
N SER A 469 2.33 -20.17 -25.59
CA SER A 469 3.43 -20.99 -26.12
C SER A 469 3.37 -21.20 -27.64
N LYS A 470 2.28 -20.81 -28.31
CA LYS A 470 2.12 -20.99 -29.78
C LYS A 470 2.87 -19.95 -30.59
N ALA A 471 3.01 -18.73 -30.06
CA ALA A 471 3.76 -17.64 -30.69
C ALA A 471 4.65 -16.94 -29.64
N PRO A 472 5.78 -16.33 -30.04
CA PRO A 472 6.60 -15.48 -29.19
C PRO A 472 5.75 -14.48 -28.40
N THR A 473 5.62 -14.72 -27.10
CA THR A 473 4.76 -13.95 -26.21
C THR A 473 5.56 -13.36 -25.07
N ILE A 474 5.46 -12.06 -24.87
CA ILE A 474 6.00 -11.36 -23.70
C ILE A 474 4.86 -11.04 -22.73
N ILE A 475 5.08 -11.32 -21.45
CA ILE A 475 4.12 -11.03 -20.38
C ILE A 475 4.66 -9.88 -19.54
N LEU A 476 3.89 -8.80 -19.46
CA LEU A 476 4.22 -7.58 -18.74
C LEU A 476 3.42 -7.47 -17.43
N GLY A 477 4.07 -6.98 -16.38
CA GLY A 477 3.45 -6.59 -15.11
C GLY A 477 3.79 -5.15 -14.78
N MET A 478 2.77 -4.34 -14.48
CA MET A 478 2.90 -2.89 -14.28
C MET A 478 2.27 -2.49 -12.94
N ASP A 479 3.02 -1.74 -12.12
CA ASP A 479 2.56 -1.19 -10.83
C ASP A 479 3.16 0.21 -10.61
N VAL A 480 2.42 1.05 -9.90
CA VAL A 480 2.86 2.37 -9.45
C VAL A 480 2.74 2.47 -7.93
N SER A 481 3.85 2.76 -7.27
CA SER A 481 3.90 2.96 -5.82
C SER A 481 3.95 4.43 -5.46
N HIS A 482 3.05 4.87 -4.59
CA HIS A 482 3.04 6.23 -4.03
C HIS A 482 3.66 6.29 -2.63
N GLY A 483 4.03 7.50 -2.20
CA GLY A 483 4.45 7.78 -0.81
C GLY A 483 3.36 7.49 0.23
N SER A 484 3.76 7.41 1.51
CA SER A 484 2.80 7.12 2.59
C SER A 484 1.75 8.24 2.75
N PRO A 485 0.53 7.92 3.24
CA PRO A 485 -0.49 8.93 3.48
C PRO A 485 0.02 10.10 4.33
N GLY A 486 -0.10 11.32 3.81
CA GLY A 486 0.39 12.54 4.46
C GLY A 486 1.73 13.06 3.95
N GLN A 487 2.42 12.32 3.07
CA GLN A 487 3.59 12.78 2.33
C GLN A 487 3.16 13.15 0.90
N SER A 488 2.78 14.40 0.67
CA SER A 488 2.25 14.85 -0.63
C SER A 488 3.30 15.01 -1.72
N ASP A 489 4.56 15.21 -1.32
CA ASP A 489 5.60 15.74 -2.20
C ASP A 489 6.59 14.66 -2.64
N ILE A 490 6.39 13.42 -2.18
CA ILE A 490 7.21 12.26 -2.56
C ILE A 490 6.80 11.79 -3.96
N PRO A 491 7.76 11.62 -4.90
CA PRO A 491 7.47 11.15 -6.24
C PRO A 491 6.90 9.73 -6.23
N SER A 492 6.09 9.44 -7.24
CA SER A 492 5.60 8.07 -7.45
C SER A 492 6.68 7.26 -8.18
N ILE A 493 6.67 5.95 -8.00
CA ILE A 493 7.64 5.05 -8.61
C ILE A 493 6.88 4.05 -9.47
N ALA A 494 7.08 4.13 -10.77
CA ALA A 494 6.54 3.18 -11.73
C ALA A 494 7.53 2.05 -11.98
N ALA A 495 7.03 0.82 -11.99
CA ALA A 495 7.82 -0.36 -12.33
C ALA A 495 7.08 -1.20 -13.38
N VAL A 496 7.82 -1.61 -14.40
CA VAL A 496 7.35 -2.57 -15.39
C VAL A 496 8.28 -3.77 -15.41
N VAL A 497 7.70 -4.95 -15.42
CA VAL A 497 8.39 -6.23 -15.39
C VAL A 497 8.03 -7.02 -16.63
N SER A 498 9.01 -7.62 -17.32
CA SER A 498 8.77 -8.48 -18.47
C SER A 498 9.25 -9.91 -18.23
N SER A 499 8.51 -10.88 -18.78
CA SER A 499 8.97 -12.27 -18.86
C SER A 499 10.21 -12.39 -19.77
N ARG A 500 11.02 -13.42 -19.53
CA ARG A 500 12.26 -13.69 -20.28
C ARG A 500 12.32 -15.14 -20.72
N GLN A 501 13.15 -15.41 -21.73
CA GLN A 501 13.44 -16.77 -22.21
C GLN A 501 12.17 -17.51 -22.67
N TRP A 502 11.38 -16.89 -23.56
CA TRP A 502 10.19 -17.54 -24.12
C TRP A 502 10.52 -18.94 -24.68
N PRO A 503 9.69 -19.96 -24.42
CA PRO A 503 8.31 -19.91 -23.88
C PRO A 503 8.19 -20.03 -22.34
N LEU A 504 9.25 -19.73 -21.57
CA LEU A 504 9.16 -19.71 -20.11
C LEU A 504 8.40 -18.49 -19.58
N ILE A 505 7.68 -18.69 -18.48
CA ILE A 505 6.90 -17.68 -17.75
C ILE A 505 7.37 -17.50 -16.30
N SER A 506 8.44 -18.19 -15.89
CA SER A 506 8.98 -18.20 -14.53
C SER A 506 10.14 -17.21 -14.30
N LYS A 507 10.71 -16.61 -15.34
CA LYS A 507 11.84 -15.65 -15.25
C LYS A 507 11.45 -14.27 -15.73
N TYR A 508 11.93 -13.25 -15.03
CA TYR A 508 11.54 -11.86 -15.26
C TYR A 508 12.70 -10.88 -15.16
N ARG A 509 12.57 -9.75 -15.86
CA ARG A 509 13.38 -8.52 -15.71
C ARG A 509 12.48 -7.38 -15.24
N ALA A 510 13.02 -6.43 -14.49
CA ALA A 510 12.28 -5.21 -14.12
C ALA A 510 13.02 -3.95 -14.59
N SER A 511 12.27 -2.94 -15.01
CA SER A 511 12.74 -1.57 -15.19
C SER A 511 11.85 -0.62 -14.38
N VAL A 512 12.46 0.40 -13.78
CA VAL A 512 11.82 1.27 -12.79
C VAL A 512 12.15 2.73 -13.09
N ARG A 513 11.17 3.62 -12.93
CA ARG A 513 11.30 5.07 -13.11
C ARG A 513 10.57 5.83 -12.02
N THR A 514 11.05 7.03 -11.72
CA THR A 514 10.31 8.02 -10.93
C THR A 514 9.39 8.82 -11.83
N GLN A 515 8.26 9.24 -11.28
CA GLN A 515 7.33 10.15 -11.90
C GLN A 515 6.71 11.09 -10.87
N SER A 516 5.94 12.06 -11.35
CA SER A 516 5.34 13.08 -10.51
C SER A 516 4.52 12.50 -9.33
N PRO A 517 4.49 13.17 -8.17
CA PRO A 517 3.74 12.70 -7.01
C PRO A 517 2.27 12.43 -7.32
N LYS A 518 1.78 11.26 -6.91
CA LYS A 518 0.37 10.80 -7.04
C LYS A 518 -0.16 10.69 -8.47
N VAL A 519 0.72 10.69 -9.48
CA VAL A 519 0.34 10.30 -10.84
C VAL A 519 0.26 8.78 -10.90
N GLU A 520 -0.88 8.25 -11.31
CA GLU A 520 -1.12 6.80 -11.44
C GLU A 520 -0.72 6.28 -12.82
N MET A 521 -0.94 7.03 -13.90
CA MET A 521 -0.54 6.59 -15.26
C MET A 521 0.97 6.61 -15.40
N ILE A 522 1.54 5.64 -16.11
CA ILE A 522 2.99 5.57 -16.31
C ILE A 522 3.39 6.47 -17.49
N ASP A 523 4.06 7.58 -17.18
CA ASP A 523 4.46 8.60 -18.17
C ASP A 523 5.77 8.26 -18.90
N SER A 524 6.44 7.17 -18.53
CA SER A 524 7.80 6.81 -18.99
C SER A 524 7.85 5.46 -19.70
N LEU A 525 6.72 4.99 -20.24
CA LEU A 525 6.68 3.76 -21.02
C LEU A 525 7.43 3.94 -22.35
N PHE A 526 7.21 5.08 -23.01
CA PHE A 526 7.92 5.55 -24.19
C PHE A 526 8.44 6.97 -23.94
N LYS A 527 9.74 7.21 -24.15
CA LYS A 527 10.39 8.50 -23.92
C LYS A 527 11.48 8.70 -24.98
N PRO A 528 11.11 9.15 -26.20
CA PRO A 528 12.08 9.39 -27.26
C PRO A 528 13.05 10.50 -26.85
N VAL A 529 14.35 10.22 -26.97
CA VAL A 529 15.43 11.18 -26.71
C VAL A 529 16.00 11.73 -28.02
N SER A 530 15.94 10.94 -29.08
CA SER A 530 16.29 11.33 -30.45
C SER A 530 15.51 10.48 -31.45
N ASP A 531 15.66 10.76 -32.75
CA ASP A 531 15.03 9.97 -33.82
C ASP A 531 15.45 8.50 -33.84
N LYS A 532 16.51 8.12 -33.10
CA LYS A 532 17.06 6.76 -33.07
C LYS A 532 17.14 6.15 -31.68
N ASP A 533 16.83 6.91 -30.63
CA ASP A 533 16.98 6.43 -29.25
C ASP A 533 15.77 6.80 -28.39
N ASP A 534 15.35 5.79 -27.63
CA ASP A 534 14.22 5.84 -26.70
C ASP A 534 14.72 5.40 -25.31
N ASP A 535 14.48 6.25 -24.33
CA ASP A 535 14.84 6.01 -22.92
C ASP A 535 13.66 5.47 -22.09
N GLY A 536 12.56 5.15 -22.78
CA GLY A 536 11.37 4.52 -22.25
C GLY A 536 11.63 3.13 -21.67
N ILE A 537 10.78 2.76 -20.72
CA ILE A 537 10.84 1.47 -20.04
C ILE A 537 10.63 0.31 -21.05
N ILE A 538 9.71 0.47 -22.00
CA ILE A 538 9.30 -0.62 -22.87
C ILE A 538 10.43 -1.07 -23.79
N ARG A 539 11.21 -0.14 -24.35
CA ARG A 539 12.36 -0.49 -25.19
C ARG A 539 13.37 -1.38 -24.46
N GLU A 540 13.71 -1.08 -23.21
CA GLU A 540 14.63 -1.92 -22.43
C GLU A 540 14.12 -3.36 -22.29
N LEU A 541 12.82 -3.52 -22.04
CA LEU A 541 12.20 -4.82 -21.84
C LEU A 541 12.08 -5.60 -23.15
N LEU A 542 11.77 -4.93 -24.26
CA LEU A 542 11.70 -5.54 -25.59
C LEU A 542 13.08 -5.99 -26.10
N VAL A 543 14.12 -5.18 -25.90
CA VAL A 543 15.50 -5.53 -26.27
C VAL A 543 15.98 -6.73 -25.44
N ASP A 544 15.74 -6.74 -24.12
CA ASP A 544 16.12 -7.86 -23.27
C ASP A 544 15.33 -9.14 -23.61
N PHE A 545 14.05 -9.03 -23.97
CA PHE A 545 13.26 -10.16 -24.47
C PHE A 545 13.84 -10.72 -25.76
N TYR A 546 14.15 -9.86 -26.73
CA TYR A 546 14.73 -10.27 -28.01
C TYR A 546 16.06 -11.03 -27.81
N VAL A 547 16.95 -10.51 -26.97
CA VAL A 547 18.23 -11.16 -26.65
C VAL A 547 18.02 -12.48 -25.92
N SER A 548 17.09 -12.55 -24.97
CA SER A 548 16.88 -13.74 -24.14
C SER A 548 16.02 -14.83 -24.80
N SER A 549 15.27 -14.49 -25.85
CA SER A 549 14.31 -15.37 -26.54
C SER A 549 14.75 -15.69 -27.97
N GLN A 550 16.03 -16.02 -28.14
CA GLN A 550 16.61 -16.48 -29.41
C GLN A 550 16.42 -15.50 -30.59
N LYS A 551 16.51 -14.18 -30.33
CA LYS A 551 16.33 -13.13 -31.35
C LYS A 551 14.96 -13.16 -32.02
N ARG A 552 13.91 -13.52 -31.28
CA ARG A 552 12.53 -13.42 -31.72
C ARG A 552 11.89 -12.15 -31.15
N LYS A 553 11.22 -11.39 -32.01
CA LYS A 553 10.34 -10.30 -31.57
C LYS A 553 9.04 -10.91 -31.03
N PRO A 554 8.42 -10.33 -29.99
CA PRO A 554 7.11 -10.80 -29.54
C PRO A 554 6.06 -10.53 -30.63
N ASP A 555 5.32 -11.57 -31.01
CA ASP A 555 4.12 -11.46 -31.83
C ASP A 555 2.89 -11.13 -30.96
N GLN A 556 3.00 -11.37 -29.65
CA GLN A 556 1.95 -11.22 -28.65
C GLN A 556 2.49 -10.53 -27.40
N ILE A 557 1.74 -9.56 -26.87
CA ILE A 557 2.05 -8.83 -25.64
C ILE A 557 0.85 -8.91 -24.69
N VAL A 558 1.03 -9.60 -23.56
CA VAL A 558 0.03 -9.71 -22.49
C VAL A 558 0.39 -8.76 -21.36
N ILE A 559 -0.49 -7.83 -21.01
CA ILE A 559 -0.23 -6.78 -20.02
C ILE A 559 -1.12 -6.97 -18.80
N PHE A 560 -0.49 -7.08 -17.63
CA PHE A 560 -1.17 -7.03 -16.33
C PHE A 560 -0.86 -5.71 -15.61
N ARG A 561 -1.89 -4.91 -15.34
CA ARG A 561 -1.79 -3.59 -14.68
C ARG A 561 -2.50 -3.60 -13.32
N ASP A 562 -1.80 -3.26 -12.24
CA ASP A 562 -2.36 -3.14 -10.87
C ASP A 562 -2.26 -1.71 -10.36
N GLY A 563 -3.26 -1.22 -9.64
CA GLY A 563 -3.29 0.12 -9.04
C GLY A 563 -4.36 1.06 -9.59
N VAL A 564 -4.94 0.74 -10.76
CA VAL A 564 -5.93 1.61 -11.43
C VAL A 564 -7.37 1.30 -11.01
N SER A 565 -8.17 2.37 -10.90
CA SER A 565 -9.61 2.30 -10.67
C SER A 565 -10.41 2.19 -11.97
N GLU A 566 -11.67 1.77 -11.90
CA GLU A 566 -12.57 1.63 -13.07
C GLU A 566 -12.66 2.93 -13.90
N SER A 567 -12.66 4.10 -13.25
CA SER A 567 -12.68 5.41 -13.93
C SER A 567 -11.42 5.71 -14.76
N GLN A 568 -10.34 4.95 -14.57
CA GLN A 568 -9.06 5.13 -15.25
C GLN A 568 -8.82 4.08 -16.36
N PHE A 569 -9.75 3.14 -16.60
CA PHE A 569 -9.56 2.09 -17.61
C PHE A 569 -9.31 2.66 -19.01
N ASN A 570 -10.05 3.71 -19.39
CA ASN A 570 -9.83 4.38 -20.67
C ASN A 570 -8.46 5.09 -20.75
N GLN A 571 -7.93 5.56 -19.63
CA GLN A 571 -6.59 6.17 -19.60
C GLN A 571 -5.50 5.11 -19.82
N VAL A 572 -5.67 3.89 -19.29
CA VAL A 572 -4.74 2.79 -19.56
C VAL A 572 -4.71 2.46 -21.06
N LEU A 573 -5.87 2.39 -21.72
CA LEU A 573 -5.93 2.12 -23.16
C LEU A 573 -5.37 3.28 -24.00
N ASN A 574 -5.81 4.52 -23.74
CA ASN A 574 -5.49 5.67 -24.60
C ASN A 574 -4.15 6.35 -24.27
N ILE A 575 -3.46 5.94 -23.21
CA ILE A 575 -2.20 6.56 -22.77
C ILE A 575 -1.13 5.49 -22.58
N GLU A 576 -1.37 4.47 -21.75
CA GLU A 576 -0.33 3.48 -21.46
C GLU A 576 -0.14 2.51 -22.64
N LEU A 577 -1.22 1.96 -23.20
CA LEU A 577 -1.14 1.05 -24.35
C LEU A 577 -0.63 1.77 -25.60
N ASP A 578 -1.09 2.99 -25.87
CA ASP A 578 -0.61 3.80 -27.00
C ASP A 578 0.91 4.03 -26.93
N GLN A 579 1.46 4.37 -25.76
CA GLN A 579 2.92 4.47 -25.58
C GLN A 579 3.65 3.13 -25.85
N ILE A 580 3.07 1.99 -25.46
CA ILE A 580 3.67 0.68 -25.73
C ILE A 580 3.69 0.40 -27.25
N ILE A 581 2.59 0.74 -27.94
CA ILE A 581 2.49 0.62 -29.40
C ILE A 581 3.53 1.52 -30.09
N GLU A 582 3.69 2.76 -29.62
CA GLU A 582 4.70 3.69 -30.13
C GLU A 582 6.12 3.15 -29.94
N ALA A 583 6.44 2.58 -28.78
CA ALA A 583 7.74 1.96 -28.52
C ALA A 583 8.02 0.77 -29.45
N CYS A 584 7.02 -0.05 -29.78
CA CYS A 584 7.15 -1.13 -30.76
C CYS A 584 7.45 -0.58 -32.16
N LYS A 585 6.66 0.40 -32.63
CA LYS A 585 6.83 1.03 -33.94
C LYS A 585 8.15 1.78 -34.08
N PHE A 586 8.63 2.39 -32.99
CA PHE A 586 9.90 3.09 -32.96
C PHE A 586 11.09 2.13 -33.15
N LEU A 587 10.98 0.89 -32.66
CA LEU A 587 12.00 -0.15 -32.89
C LEU A 587 11.93 -0.77 -34.28
N ASP A 588 10.72 -0.90 -34.83
CA ASP A 588 10.44 -1.40 -36.17
C ASP A 588 9.06 -0.93 -36.63
N GLU A 589 9.01 -0.05 -37.64
CA GLU A 589 7.77 0.55 -38.14
C GLU A 589 6.75 -0.49 -38.65
N THR A 590 7.23 -1.65 -39.09
CA THR A 590 6.37 -2.73 -39.62
C THR A 590 5.86 -3.68 -38.54
N TRP A 591 6.34 -3.53 -37.30
CA TRP A 591 6.03 -4.46 -36.23
C TRP A 591 4.69 -4.15 -35.55
N CYS A 592 3.75 -5.08 -35.69
CA CYS A 592 2.39 -4.98 -35.16
C CYS A 592 2.04 -6.21 -34.29
N PRO A 593 2.52 -6.27 -33.03
CA PRO A 593 2.14 -7.35 -32.14
C PRO A 593 0.66 -7.25 -31.73
N LYS A 594 0.07 -8.38 -31.34
CA LYS A 594 -1.28 -8.44 -30.76
C LYS A 594 -1.25 -8.17 -29.26
N PHE A 595 -2.20 -7.41 -28.76
CA PHE A 595 -2.27 -7.02 -27.35
C PHE A 595 -3.44 -7.66 -26.59
N THR A 596 -3.18 -8.06 -25.34
CA THR A 596 -4.23 -8.34 -24.35
C THR A 596 -3.93 -7.53 -23.09
N VAL A 597 -4.86 -6.67 -22.68
CA VAL A 597 -4.70 -5.75 -21.53
C VAL A 597 -5.65 -6.15 -20.41
N ILE A 598 -5.08 -6.44 -19.24
CA ILE A 598 -5.81 -6.97 -18.09
C ILE A 598 -5.49 -6.13 -16.86
N ILE A 599 -6.52 -5.56 -16.24
CA ILE A 599 -6.38 -4.89 -14.94
C ILE A 599 -6.55 -5.92 -13.83
N ALA A 600 -5.59 -5.98 -12.90
CA ALA A 600 -5.65 -6.81 -11.71
C ALA A 600 -5.91 -5.95 -10.46
N GLN A 601 -7.16 -5.89 -10.01
CA GLN A 601 -7.54 -5.12 -8.83
C GLN A 601 -7.58 -6.02 -7.59
N LYS A 602 -6.57 -5.89 -6.72
CA LYS A 602 -6.61 -6.51 -5.40
C LYS A 602 -7.42 -5.69 -4.40
N ASN A 603 -7.54 -4.39 -4.60
CA ASN A 603 -8.08 -3.45 -3.61
C ASN A 603 -9.58 -3.14 -3.80
N HIS A 604 -10.46 -4.12 -3.62
CA HIS A 604 -11.92 -3.94 -3.66
C HIS A 604 -12.65 -4.47 -2.40
N HIS A 605 -13.97 -4.30 -2.36
CA HIS A 605 -14.82 -4.65 -1.22
C HIS A 605 -15.52 -6.02 -1.34
N THR A 606 -15.55 -6.64 -2.52
CA THR A 606 -16.08 -8.00 -2.71
C THR A 606 -15.34 -9.05 -1.88
N LYS A 607 -16.08 -9.97 -1.26
CA LYS A 607 -15.60 -11.17 -0.54
C LYS A 607 -16.48 -12.36 -0.89
N PHE A 608 -15.88 -13.54 -0.94
CA PHE A 608 -16.62 -14.79 -1.14
C PHE A 608 -16.53 -15.64 0.12
N PHE A 609 -17.64 -16.29 0.44
CA PHE A 609 -17.80 -17.17 1.58
C PHE A 609 -18.29 -18.51 1.08
N GLN A 610 -17.82 -19.59 1.70
CA GLN A 610 -18.30 -20.92 1.37
C GLN A 610 -19.53 -21.24 2.22
N THR A 611 -20.61 -21.69 1.57
CA THR A 611 -21.85 -22.07 2.25
C THR A 611 -21.59 -23.22 3.23
N ASN A 612 -22.05 -23.06 4.48
CA ASN A 612 -21.94 -24.05 5.56
C ASN A 612 -20.49 -24.46 5.91
N SER A 613 -19.50 -23.61 5.62
CA SER A 613 -18.10 -23.85 5.98
C SER A 613 -17.54 -22.65 6.74
N PRO A 614 -16.82 -22.88 7.86
CA PRO A 614 -16.12 -21.79 8.57
C PRO A 614 -14.84 -21.33 7.83
N ASP A 615 -14.42 -22.08 6.81
CA ASP A 615 -13.18 -21.86 6.08
C ASP A 615 -13.36 -20.87 4.93
N ASN A 616 -12.23 -20.35 4.45
CA ASN A 616 -12.21 -19.55 3.24
C ASN A 616 -12.50 -20.41 2.01
N VAL A 617 -12.97 -19.76 0.93
CA VAL A 617 -13.08 -20.42 -0.37
C VAL A 617 -11.73 -21.04 -0.78
N PRO A 618 -11.76 -22.23 -1.42
CA PRO A 618 -10.54 -22.95 -1.76
C PRO A 618 -9.68 -22.17 -2.79
N PRO A 619 -8.36 -22.32 -2.77
CA PRO A 619 -7.49 -21.72 -3.77
C PRO A 619 -7.81 -22.27 -5.16
N GLY A 620 -7.80 -21.41 -6.16
CA GLY A 620 -8.28 -21.71 -7.52
C GLY A 620 -9.76 -21.38 -7.73
N THR A 621 -10.48 -20.87 -6.72
CA THR A 621 -11.88 -20.43 -6.91
C THR A 621 -11.96 -19.27 -7.90
N VAL A 622 -12.76 -19.43 -8.94
CA VAL A 622 -13.09 -18.44 -9.97
C VAL A 622 -14.58 -18.13 -9.92
N VAL A 623 -14.93 -16.86 -9.99
CA VAL A 623 -16.32 -16.38 -10.12
C VAL A 623 -16.38 -15.37 -11.25
N ASP A 624 -17.07 -15.74 -12.33
CA ASP A 624 -17.25 -14.96 -13.55
C ASP A 624 -18.74 -14.76 -13.90
N ASN A 625 -19.63 -15.02 -12.92
CA ASN A 625 -21.07 -14.91 -13.08
C ASN A 625 -21.71 -14.06 -11.97
N LYS A 626 -22.96 -13.62 -12.21
CA LYS A 626 -23.91 -12.94 -11.29
C LYS A 626 -23.43 -11.61 -10.71
N VAL A 627 -22.28 -11.59 -10.05
CA VAL A 627 -21.67 -10.43 -9.38
C VAL A 627 -20.64 -9.71 -10.27
N CYS A 628 -20.30 -10.30 -11.42
CA CYS A 628 -19.47 -9.68 -12.45
C CYS A 628 -20.24 -8.63 -13.26
N HIS A 629 -19.51 -7.88 -14.08
CA HIS A 629 -20.04 -6.81 -14.90
C HIS A 629 -21.07 -7.34 -15.92
N PRO A 630 -22.16 -6.62 -16.20
CA PRO A 630 -23.18 -7.06 -17.16
C PRO A 630 -22.71 -7.27 -18.61
N ARG A 631 -21.57 -6.68 -18.99
CA ARG A 631 -21.08 -6.62 -20.37
C ARG A 631 -19.58 -6.85 -20.50
N ASN A 632 -18.79 -6.14 -19.71
CA ASN A 632 -17.33 -6.24 -19.75
C ASN A 632 -16.89 -7.66 -19.38
N TYR A 633 -15.76 -8.08 -19.94
CA TYR A 633 -15.17 -9.36 -19.59
C TYR A 633 -14.38 -9.20 -18.29
N ASP A 634 -14.97 -9.63 -17.17
CA ASP A 634 -14.35 -9.60 -15.85
C ASP A 634 -14.61 -10.88 -15.05
N PHE A 635 -13.67 -11.21 -14.16
CA PHE A 635 -13.80 -12.35 -13.26
C PHE A 635 -13.01 -12.13 -11.98
N TYR A 636 -13.47 -12.76 -10.91
CA TYR A 636 -12.74 -12.82 -9.65
C TYR A 636 -11.99 -14.13 -9.54
N MET A 637 -10.78 -14.09 -8.98
CA MET A 637 -10.00 -15.29 -8.68
C MET A 637 -9.38 -15.24 -7.28
N CYS A 638 -9.60 -16.31 -6.52
CA CYS A 638 -8.90 -16.61 -5.28
C CYS A 638 -7.77 -17.61 -5.56
N ALA A 639 -6.64 -17.18 -6.13
CA ALA A 639 -5.56 -18.10 -6.52
C ALA A 639 -4.79 -18.74 -5.34
N HIS A 640 -4.88 -18.14 -4.14
CA HIS A 640 -4.10 -18.51 -2.97
C HIS A 640 -4.99 -18.89 -1.78
N ALA A 641 -4.43 -19.64 -0.82
CA ALA A 641 -5.13 -19.93 0.43
C ALA A 641 -5.04 -18.76 1.42
N GLY A 642 -6.19 -18.24 1.82
CA GLY A 642 -6.30 -17.26 2.91
C GLY A 642 -6.15 -17.92 4.27
N MET A 643 -4.92 -18.02 4.76
CA MET A 643 -4.63 -18.63 6.08
C MET A 643 -5.11 -17.80 7.27
N ILE A 644 -5.25 -16.50 7.07
CA ILE A 644 -5.49 -15.55 8.14
C ILE A 644 -6.58 -14.59 7.69
N GLY A 645 -7.64 -14.49 8.48
CA GLY A 645 -8.78 -13.64 8.18
C GLY A 645 -9.62 -14.19 7.02
N THR A 646 -10.26 -13.29 6.28
CA THR A 646 -11.08 -13.62 5.10
C THR A 646 -10.26 -13.38 3.83
N THR A 647 -10.23 -14.35 2.91
CA THR A 647 -9.52 -14.24 1.63
C THR A 647 -10.04 -13.06 0.82
N ARG A 648 -9.13 -12.32 0.22
CA ARG A 648 -9.47 -11.30 -0.78
C ARG A 648 -9.25 -11.90 -2.17
N PRO A 649 -10.30 -12.10 -2.98
CA PRO A 649 -10.11 -12.42 -4.39
C PRO A 649 -9.40 -11.24 -5.07
N THR A 650 -8.75 -11.50 -6.19
CA THR A 650 -8.32 -10.45 -7.12
C THR A 650 -9.35 -10.38 -8.23
N HIS A 651 -9.78 -9.16 -8.57
CA HIS A 651 -10.72 -8.90 -9.65
C HIS A 651 -9.94 -8.57 -10.92
N TYR A 652 -10.12 -9.37 -11.96
CA TYR A 652 -9.47 -9.19 -13.25
C TYR A 652 -10.48 -8.60 -14.25
N HIS A 653 -10.12 -7.50 -14.90
CA HIS A 653 -10.88 -6.90 -15.99
C HIS A 653 -10.07 -6.98 -17.28
N VAL A 654 -10.62 -7.60 -18.31
CA VAL A 654 -10.02 -7.65 -19.64
C VAL A 654 -10.52 -6.44 -20.41
N LEU A 655 -9.63 -5.48 -20.68
CA LEU A 655 -9.97 -4.24 -21.38
C LEU A 655 -9.83 -4.38 -22.90
N LEU A 656 -8.86 -5.18 -23.33
CA LEU A 656 -8.56 -5.46 -24.74
C LEU A 656 -8.06 -6.90 -24.86
N ASP A 657 -8.47 -7.61 -25.90
CA ASP A 657 -7.95 -8.92 -26.25
C ASP A 657 -7.93 -9.15 -27.78
N GLU A 658 -6.80 -8.84 -28.40
CA GLU A 658 -6.54 -9.08 -29.82
C GLU A 658 -5.91 -10.47 -30.08
N ILE A 659 -5.35 -11.08 -29.02
CA ILE A 659 -4.74 -12.40 -29.06
C ILE A 659 -5.84 -13.46 -29.23
N GLY A 660 -7.00 -13.25 -28.60
CA GLY A 660 -8.19 -14.10 -28.72
C GLY A 660 -8.21 -15.24 -27.72
N PHE A 661 -8.01 -14.92 -26.43
CA PHE A 661 -8.10 -15.89 -25.35
C PHE A 661 -9.54 -16.39 -25.16
N GLY A 662 -9.70 -17.70 -25.04
CA GLY A 662 -10.90 -18.27 -24.42
C GLY A 662 -10.97 -17.92 -22.94
N ALA A 663 -12.18 -17.89 -22.38
CA ALA A 663 -12.34 -17.51 -20.97
C ALA A 663 -11.60 -18.44 -20.01
N ASP A 664 -11.67 -19.75 -20.28
CA ASP A 664 -10.97 -20.77 -19.50
C ASP A 664 -9.44 -20.68 -19.69
N ASP A 665 -8.96 -20.46 -20.93
CA ASP A 665 -7.53 -20.31 -21.22
C ASP A 665 -6.92 -19.16 -20.43
N LEU A 666 -7.60 -18.01 -20.37
CA LEU A 666 -7.10 -16.85 -19.66
C LEU A 666 -7.13 -17.06 -18.14
N GLN A 667 -8.19 -17.67 -17.62
CA GLN A 667 -8.30 -17.98 -16.20
C GLN A 667 -7.24 -19.00 -15.77
N GLU A 668 -6.95 -20.02 -16.59
CA GLU A 668 -5.88 -20.98 -16.33
C GLU A 668 -4.49 -20.33 -16.40
N LEU A 669 -4.25 -19.41 -17.34
CA LEU A 669 -3.02 -18.62 -17.40
C LEU A 669 -2.82 -17.78 -16.14
N VAL A 670 -3.84 -17.04 -15.72
CA VAL A 670 -3.80 -16.21 -14.50
C VAL A 670 -3.56 -17.07 -13.25
N HIS A 671 -4.18 -18.25 -13.19
CA HIS A 671 -3.95 -19.20 -12.10
C HIS A 671 -2.50 -19.70 -12.14
N SER A 672 -2.00 -20.13 -13.29
CA SER A 672 -0.61 -20.59 -13.47
C SER A 672 0.42 -19.52 -13.09
N LEU A 673 0.22 -18.28 -13.53
CA LEU A 673 1.08 -17.15 -13.17
C LEU A 673 1.09 -16.85 -11.67
N SER A 674 0.09 -17.32 -10.91
CA SER A 674 0.06 -17.19 -9.45
C SER A 674 0.96 -18.22 -8.75
N TYR A 675 1.50 -19.21 -9.47
CA TYR A 675 2.36 -20.28 -8.92
C TYR A 675 3.84 -20.16 -9.32
N VAL A 676 4.18 -19.27 -10.27
CA VAL A 676 5.55 -19.06 -10.76
C VAL A 676 6.35 -18.01 -9.96
N TYR A 677 5.90 -17.72 -8.74
CA TYR A 677 6.56 -16.77 -7.85
C TYR A 677 7.77 -17.39 -7.14
N GLN A 678 8.97 -17.08 -7.63
CA GLN A 678 10.23 -17.72 -7.25
C GLN A 678 10.66 -17.45 -5.80
N ARG A 679 10.07 -16.48 -5.09
CA ARG A 679 10.52 -16.07 -3.74
C ARG A 679 9.94 -16.92 -2.60
N SER A 680 8.90 -17.72 -2.85
CA SER A 680 8.22 -18.50 -1.82
C SER A 680 7.54 -19.74 -2.38
N THR A 681 7.30 -20.73 -1.52
CA THR A 681 6.61 -21.98 -1.89
C THR A 681 5.10 -21.90 -1.69
N THR A 682 4.50 -20.77 -2.07
CA THR A 682 3.07 -20.50 -1.92
C THR A 682 2.55 -19.77 -3.14
N ALA A 683 1.35 -20.13 -3.58
CA ALA A 683 0.61 -19.36 -4.57
C ALA A 683 0.34 -17.96 -4.02
N ILE A 684 0.47 -16.97 -4.89
CA ILE A 684 0.24 -15.55 -4.57
C ILE A 684 -1.16 -15.12 -4.97
N SER A 685 -1.63 -14.01 -4.40
CA SER A 685 -3.01 -13.55 -4.61
C SER A 685 -3.26 -12.92 -5.97
N VAL A 686 -2.19 -12.44 -6.61
CA VAL A 686 -2.18 -11.76 -7.91
C VAL A 686 -1.07 -12.40 -8.73
N VAL A 687 -1.08 -12.21 -10.05
CA VAL A 687 -0.07 -12.81 -10.95
C VAL A 687 1.37 -12.38 -10.58
N ALA A 688 2.33 -13.28 -10.77
CA ALA A 688 3.75 -13.04 -10.51
C ALA A 688 4.31 -11.75 -11.12
N PRO A 689 4.08 -11.40 -12.41
CA PRO A 689 4.62 -10.17 -13.00
C PRO A 689 4.22 -8.90 -12.23
N VAL A 690 2.96 -8.77 -11.81
CA VAL A 690 2.49 -7.65 -10.98
C VAL A 690 3.14 -7.65 -9.61
N CYS A 691 3.22 -8.81 -8.95
CA CYS A 691 3.93 -8.94 -7.67
C CYS A 691 5.39 -8.50 -7.78
N TYR A 692 6.07 -8.85 -8.88
CA TYR A 692 7.44 -8.42 -9.10
C TYR A 692 7.56 -6.92 -9.38
N ALA A 693 6.62 -6.31 -10.10
CA ALA A 693 6.59 -4.86 -10.32
C ALA A 693 6.51 -4.11 -8.99
N HIS A 694 5.59 -4.53 -8.12
CA HIS A 694 5.47 -3.98 -6.77
C HIS A 694 6.76 -4.08 -5.95
N LEU A 695 7.45 -5.22 -6.03
CA LEU A 695 8.71 -5.44 -5.33
C LEU A 695 9.86 -4.61 -5.89
N ALA A 696 9.93 -4.46 -7.22
CA ALA A 696 10.91 -3.64 -7.88
C ALA A 696 10.72 -2.16 -7.51
N ALA A 697 9.49 -1.64 -7.59
CA ALA A 697 9.15 -0.29 -7.16
C ALA A 697 9.51 -0.05 -5.68
N SER A 698 9.12 -0.96 -4.79
CA SER A 698 9.39 -0.87 -3.35
C SER A 698 10.88 -0.90 -3.02
N GLN A 699 11.68 -1.71 -3.73
CA GLN A 699 13.12 -1.81 -3.49
C GLN A 699 13.87 -0.60 -4.04
N MET A 700 13.58 -0.18 -5.28
CA MET A 700 14.23 0.98 -5.90
C MET A 700 13.84 2.28 -5.19
N GLY A 701 12.61 2.36 -4.66
CA GLY A 701 12.19 3.51 -3.83
C GLY A 701 12.96 3.69 -2.54
N GLN A 702 13.69 2.68 -2.07
CA GLN A 702 14.58 2.82 -0.92
C GLN A 702 15.96 3.40 -1.29
N PHE A 703 16.28 3.56 -2.58
CA PHE A 703 17.55 4.15 -3.01
C PHE A 703 17.63 5.64 -2.68
N MET A 704 16.46 6.29 -2.57
CA MET A 704 16.31 7.70 -2.25
C MET A 704 15.54 7.82 -0.95
N LYS A 705 16.18 8.37 0.10
CA LYS A 705 15.46 8.81 1.28
C LYS A 705 14.85 10.17 0.99
N PHE A 706 13.58 10.20 0.59
CA PHE A 706 12.86 11.45 0.33
C PHE A 706 12.53 12.25 1.60
N ASP A 707 12.76 11.68 2.79
CA ASP A 707 12.49 12.36 4.06
C ASP A 707 13.38 13.61 4.25
N ASP A 708 14.64 13.59 3.78
CA ASP A 708 15.59 14.73 3.91
C ASP A 708 15.24 15.91 2.95
N LEU A 709 14.51 15.62 1.86
CA LEU A 709 14.00 16.65 0.92
C LEU A 709 12.82 17.44 1.51
N SER A 710 12.09 16.85 2.46
CA SER A 710 10.93 17.50 3.10
C SER A 710 11.33 18.50 4.20
N GLU A 711 12.49 18.33 4.82
CA GLU A 711 12.97 19.28 5.85
C GLU A 711 13.52 20.56 5.20
N THR A 712 14.20 20.44 4.05
CA THR A 712 14.80 21.57 3.33
C THR A 712 13.79 22.44 2.58
N SER A 713 12.63 21.90 2.21
CA SER A 713 11.56 22.62 1.48
C SER A 713 10.61 23.41 2.40
N SER A 714 10.72 23.26 3.72
CA SER A 714 9.86 23.95 4.69
C SER A 714 10.34 25.36 5.09
N GLY A 715 11.45 25.84 4.51
CA GLY A 715 12.13 27.05 4.96
C GLY A 715 12.39 28.11 3.90
N HIS A 716 11.50 28.37 2.94
CA HIS A 716 11.57 29.62 2.17
C HIS A 716 10.16 30.18 1.92
N GLY A 717 9.77 31.16 2.72
CA GLY A 717 8.64 32.03 2.42
C GLY A 717 9.07 33.08 1.39
N GLY A 718 8.37 33.13 0.26
CA GLY A 718 8.44 34.28 -0.66
C GLY A 718 8.51 33.91 -2.14
N VAL A 719 7.45 34.32 -2.85
CA VAL A 719 7.34 34.49 -4.32
C VAL A 719 7.15 33.22 -5.16
N THR A 720 5.95 33.14 -5.72
CA THR A 720 5.51 32.22 -6.78
C THR A 720 6.32 32.40 -8.06
N SER A 721 7.12 31.41 -8.43
CA SER A 721 7.44 31.11 -9.83
C SER A 721 6.84 29.74 -10.18
N ALA A 722 5.98 29.73 -11.20
CA ALA A 722 5.33 28.54 -11.73
C ALA A 722 6.35 27.71 -12.54
N GLY A 723 7.12 26.88 -11.85
CA GLY A 723 7.93 25.83 -12.45
C GLY A 723 7.67 24.51 -11.72
N SER A 724 7.43 23.43 -12.46
CA SER A 724 7.36 22.08 -11.88
C SER A 724 8.67 21.77 -11.17
N VAL A 725 8.62 21.44 -9.88
CA VAL A 725 9.79 20.96 -9.14
C VAL A 725 10.36 19.75 -9.88
N PRO A 726 11.65 19.74 -10.26
CA PRO A 726 12.22 18.63 -11.03
C PRO A 726 12.13 17.35 -10.21
N VAL A 727 11.49 16.33 -10.77
CA VAL A 727 11.36 15.01 -10.16
C VAL A 727 12.74 14.33 -10.18
N PRO A 728 13.32 13.96 -9.02
CA PRO A 728 14.61 13.30 -9.00
C PRO A 728 14.56 11.97 -9.77
N GLU A 729 15.49 11.77 -10.71
CA GLU A 729 15.59 10.51 -11.45
C GLU A 729 16.23 9.41 -10.59
N LEU A 730 15.67 8.20 -10.65
CA LEU A 730 16.26 7.02 -10.02
C LEU A 730 17.53 6.60 -10.78
N PRO A 731 18.60 6.20 -10.07
CA PRO A 731 19.79 5.70 -10.72
C PRO A 731 19.47 4.38 -11.45
N ARG A 732 20.03 4.22 -12.65
CA ARG A 732 19.87 3.00 -13.44
C ARG A 732 20.59 1.83 -12.76
N LEU A 733 20.06 0.63 -13.00
CA LEU A 733 20.73 -0.59 -12.57
C LEU A 733 21.97 -0.80 -13.43
N HIS A 734 23.05 -1.26 -12.79
CA HIS A 734 24.26 -1.65 -13.48
C HIS A 734 23.98 -2.81 -14.44
N GLU A 735 24.58 -2.81 -15.63
CA GLU A 735 24.34 -3.78 -16.71
C GLU A 735 24.37 -5.24 -16.23
N LYS A 736 25.41 -5.62 -15.47
CA LYS A 736 25.60 -6.93 -14.81
C LYS A 736 24.42 -7.46 -14.01
N VAL A 737 23.60 -6.59 -13.42
CA VAL A 737 22.45 -6.98 -12.59
C VAL A 737 21.11 -6.55 -13.19
N SER A 738 21.11 -5.75 -14.25
CA SER A 738 19.91 -5.22 -14.88
C SER A 738 18.97 -6.32 -15.40
N SER A 739 19.53 -7.44 -15.89
CA SER A 739 18.79 -8.62 -16.33
C SER A 739 18.51 -9.64 -15.22
N SER A 740 18.95 -9.38 -13.98
CA SER A 740 18.73 -10.27 -12.83
C SER A 740 17.38 -9.99 -12.16
N MET A 741 16.86 -10.99 -11.43
CA MET A 741 15.69 -10.79 -10.57
C MET A 741 16.08 -10.12 -9.24
N PHE A 742 16.75 -8.96 -9.29
CA PHE A 742 17.32 -8.25 -8.14
C PHE A 742 16.28 -7.91 -7.04
N PHE A 743 15.01 -7.83 -7.42
CA PHE A 743 13.82 -7.59 -6.59
C PHE A 743 13.37 -8.82 -5.77
N CYS A 744 14.00 -9.98 -5.99
CA CYS A 744 13.72 -11.19 -5.23
C CYS A 744 14.20 -11.16 -3.77
#